data_AF-A0A2N5XRW8-F1
#
_entry.id   AF-A0A2N5XRW8-F1
#
_cell.length_a   1.000
_cell.length_b   1.000
_cell.length_c   1.000
_cell.angle_alpha   90.00
_cell.angle_beta   90.00
_cell.angle_gamma   90.00
#
_symmetry.space_group_name_H-M   'P 1'
#
loop_
_entity.id
_entity.type
_entity.pdbx_description
1 polymer ?
#
loop_
_entity_poly.entity_id
_entity_poly.type
_entity_poly.pdbx_seq_one_letter_code
_entity_poly.pdbx_strand_id
1 'polypeptide(L)'
;MFGMREFSYQWKNQDTSSKFLIITSLLLVIFAYLPTLQFDYVAQDQWRAFRYSTDAQSSIDRLKQCSSMIRGFYIQTGRPLVWPTECLEHAFVEQISDFRLLRALSLAVIVFTVAYFALILVKFTDNLVSAFVVSAVFVTSPAYSFMYLQGWPALMVLLSIVLSGASYKYLSEIDSWVLGNYKTYIKSAILFLSACMIYPAFAFIVLPLLLINFATNIKLTILKRIIELVFSLFFYALISFIYYGITKIVIFILFLTKGDLPDLGNYKFTAQLSLGSIIDRIEEITLYFYTMSPFNSPSIHGMTLIIVATFILSVIISYFSQNSFKNYFVITIHTATLFITIYLVLLASTSPWLFSKMDHLATRHVISFYLFFSFSIVYLMSKLILLLPIKSSHRVFFLPVLFILFPITLTQNSNSFLEVVTTRSEIEALRLGVNRWIEEKGWSKNRFILVVRPEMHRPIGVASLINNEKFSTENAVLASSHNPVSIPWMLNAVFRETTNIPNFNLVDCGFDTALCVGSALVRPNNVVLAYTDGHETINAPIQPYVMNLSKLTSKPKNPTITIAKTPTISATSTLNNYGPEGLLAQKSPGWHAEKNPKYPQLLSIDLSEVKSFSTISFLPQAPTLTARSAKSIHVKVSKNGKSWIDMGNTDDICLANAPGGWHTLKLPNQVAARFLEIEILSNCGDPEYLTLRGLKIE
;
A
#
# COMPACT_ATOMS: atom_id res chain seq x y z
N MET A 1 -30.45 -4.85 15.15
CA MET A 1 -30.32 -6.15 14.46
C MET A 1 -30.70 -5.94 13.01
N PHE A 2 -29.72 -5.72 12.12
CA PHE A 2 -29.92 -5.36 10.72
C PHE A 2 -30.67 -6.47 9.95
N GLY A 3 -31.96 -6.30 9.70
CA GLY A 3 -32.71 -7.12 8.71
C GLY A 3 -32.90 -8.61 8.99
N MET A 4 -32.39 -9.20 10.08
CA MET A 4 -32.48 -10.65 10.32
C MET A 4 -33.92 -11.20 10.35
N ARG A 5 -34.88 -10.44 10.90
CA ARG A 5 -36.29 -10.83 10.89
C ARG A 5 -36.85 -10.91 9.47
N GLU A 6 -36.52 -9.93 8.65
CA GLU A 6 -36.95 -9.86 7.25
C GLU A 6 -36.29 -10.95 6.41
N PHE A 7 -35.00 -11.22 6.63
CA PHE A 7 -34.32 -12.36 6.02
C PHE A 7 -34.99 -13.69 6.38
N SER A 8 -35.27 -13.92 7.67
CA SER A 8 -35.96 -15.14 8.12
C SER A 8 -37.34 -15.29 7.48
N TYR A 9 -38.08 -14.19 7.36
CA TYR A 9 -39.38 -14.17 6.69
C TYR A 9 -39.25 -14.51 5.19
N GLN A 10 -38.38 -13.80 4.47
CA GLN A 10 -38.15 -14.03 3.04
C GLN A 10 -37.63 -15.44 2.75
N TRP A 11 -36.74 -15.96 3.59
CA TRP A 11 -36.17 -17.31 3.50
C TRP A 11 -37.21 -18.40 3.69
N LYS A 12 -38.10 -18.27 4.70
CA LYS A 12 -39.18 -19.24 4.95
C LYS A 12 -40.11 -19.39 3.75
N ASN A 13 -40.34 -18.29 3.03
CA ASN A 13 -41.21 -18.24 1.86
C ASN A 13 -40.56 -18.79 0.57
N GLN A 14 -39.28 -19.17 0.59
CA GLN A 14 -38.62 -19.77 -0.58
C GLN A 14 -38.89 -21.28 -0.67
N ASP A 15 -39.10 -21.76 -1.89
CA ASP A 15 -39.14 -23.19 -2.20
C ASP A 15 -37.74 -23.83 -2.11
N THR A 16 -37.68 -25.16 -2.12
CA THR A 16 -36.42 -25.91 -1.99
C THR A 16 -35.42 -25.57 -3.10
N SER A 17 -35.88 -25.34 -4.32
CA SER A 17 -34.99 -25.01 -5.45
C SER A 17 -34.37 -23.63 -5.29
N SER A 18 -35.16 -22.63 -4.89
CA SER A 18 -34.64 -21.27 -4.63
C SER A 18 -33.68 -21.26 -3.45
N LYS A 19 -33.96 -22.01 -2.38
CA LYS A 19 -33.03 -22.17 -1.25
C LYS A 19 -31.70 -22.78 -1.70
N PHE A 20 -31.75 -23.82 -2.53
CA PHE A 20 -30.55 -24.42 -3.12
C PHE A 20 -29.74 -23.38 -3.91
N LEU A 21 -30.37 -22.63 -4.82
CA LEU A 21 -29.68 -21.61 -5.63
C LEU A 21 -29.08 -20.47 -4.79
N ILE A 22 -29.75 -20.05 -3.72
CA ILE A 22 -29.22 -19.06 -2.77
C ILE A 22 -27.97 -19.60 -2.07
N ILE A 23 -28.03 -20.84 -1.57
CA ILE A 23 -26.87 -21.50 -0.94
C ILE A 23 -25.73 -21.65 -1.95
N THR A 24 -26.02 -22.10 -3.17
CA THR A 24 -25.02 -22.19 -4.25
C THR A 24 -24.37 -20.85 -4.53
N SER A 25 -25.16 -19.76 -4.59
CA SER A 25 -24.61 -18.41 -4.84
C SER A 25 -23.64 -17.98 -3.74
N LEU A 26 -23.95 -18.26 -2.47
CA LEU A 26 -23.06 -17.98 -1.35
C LEU A 26 -21.81 -18.86 -1.36
N LEU A 27 -21.96 -20.14 -1.65
CA LEU A 27 -20.83 -21.07 -1.79
C LEU A 27 -19.91 -20.69 -2.94
N LEU A 28 -20.44 -20.17 -4.05
CA LEU A 28 -19.65 -19.66 -5.17
C LEU A 28 -18.83 -18.44 -4.76
N VAL A 29 -19.40 -17.50 -3.98
CA VAL A 29 -18.63 -16.37 -3.43
C VAL A 29 -17.52 -16.85 -2.49
N ILE A 30 -17.80 -17.83 -1.63
CA ILE A 30 -16.78 -18.44 -0.77
C ILE A 30 -15.68 -19.09 -1.63
N PHE A 31 -16.07 -19.86 -2.64
CA PHE A 31 -15.15 -20.50 -3.57
C PHE A 31 -14.27 -19.48 -4.30
N ALA A 32 -14.82 -18.35 -4.75
CA ALA A 32 -14.07 -17.28 -5.43
C ALA A 32 -12.87 -16.76 -4.61
N TYR A 33 -12.97 -16.79 -3.28
CA TYR A 33 -11.96 -16.24 -2.37
C TYR A 33 -11.26 -17.30 -1.50
N LEU A 34 -11.67 -18.56 -1.59
CA LEU A 34 -11.13 -19.67 -0.81
C LEU A 34 -9.59 -19.77 -0.84
N PRO A 35 -8.89 -19.51 -1.98
CA PRO A 35 -7.43 -19.55 -2.00
C PRO A 35 -6.78 -18.57 -1.00
N THR A 36 -7.42 -17.45 -0.70
CA THR A 36 -6.88 -16.40 0.20
C THR A 36 -6.84 -16.80 1.69
N LEU A 37 -7.38 -17.98 2.05
CA LEU A 37 -7.35 -18.52 3.41
C LEU A 37 -6.11 -19.38 3.72
N GLN A 38 -5.11 -19.38 2.84
CA GLN A 38 -3.82 -20.04 3.07
C GLN A 38 -2.98 -19.30 4.13
N PHE A 39 -2.05 -20.01 4.77
CA PHE A 39 -1.20 -19.45 5.84
C PHE A 39 -0.20 -18.40 5.35
N ASP A 40 0.41 -18.61 4.18
CA ASP A 40 1.45 -17.74 3.64
C ASP A 40 0.90 -16.78 2.57
N TYR A 41 -0.13 -16.03 2.93
CA TYR A 41 -0.71 -15.00 2.09
C TYR A 41 -0.86 -13.67 2.83
N VAL A 42 -0.12 -12.67 2.38
CA VAL A 42 -0.13 -11.29 2.85
C VAL A 42 -0.28 -10.34 1.67
N ALA A 43 -1.33 -9.52 1.67
CA ALA A 43 -1.46 -8.52 0.62
C ALA A 43 -0.52 -7.33 0.85
N GLN A 44 -0.23 -6.60 -0.22
CA GLN A 44 0.73 -5.50 -0.21
C GLN A 44 0.51 -4.48 0.93
N ASP A 45 -0.73 -4.07 1.18
CA ASP A 45 -1.06 -3.11 2.24
C ASP A 45 -1.03 -3.71 3.65
N GLN A 46 -1.16 -5.03 3.79
CA GLN A 46 -1.12 -5.71 5.09
C GLN A 46 0.31 -5.81 5.65
N TRP A 47 1.34 -5.69 4.82
CA TRP A 47 2.72 -5.61 5.30
C TRP A 47 2.93 -4.46 6.28
N ARG A 48 2.10 -3.40 6.20
CA ARG A 48 2.10 -2.29 7.17
C ARG A 48 2.03 -2.80 8.61
N ALA A 49 1.36 -3.92 8.89
CA ALA A 49 1.29 -4.54 10.21
C ALA A 49 2.67 -4.69 10.89
N PHE A 50 3.74 -4.89 10.11
CA PHE A 50 5.12 -5.13 10.58
C PHE A 50 6.04 -3.89 10.52
N ARG A 51 5.50 -2.69 10.29
CA ARG A 51 6.32 -1.49 10.05
C ARG A 51 7.14 -0.97 11.24
N TYR A 52 6.85 -1.40 12.47
CA TYR A 52 7.37 -0.72 13.68
C TYR A 52 8.61 -1.31 14.31
N SER A 53 8.83 -2.63 14.20
CA SER A 53 9.85 -3.31 15.01
C SER A 53 10.18 -4.67 14.43
N THR A 54 11.43 -5.10 14.59
CA THR A 54 11.86 -6.49 14.42
C THR A 54 11.53 -7.33 15.66
N ASP A 55 11.28 -6.70 16.81
CA ASP A 55 10.97 -7.39 18.07
C ASP A 55 9.47 -7.65 18.25
N ALA A 56 9.16 -8.73 18.96
CA ALA A 56 7.82 -8.99 19.47
C ALA A 56 7.38 -7.87 20.43
N GLN A 57 6.19 -7.32 20.18
CA GLN A 57 5.58 -6.27 20.99
C GLN A 57 4.26 -6.77 21.57
N SER A 58 3.75 -6.16 22.64
CA SER A 58 2.38 -6.47 23.08
C SER A 58 1.35 -5.95 22.07
N SER A 59 0.18 -6.59 21.99
CA SER A 59 -0.93 -6.12 21.14
C SER A 59 -1.33 -4.67 21.43
N ILE A 60 -1.25 -4.25 22.70
CA ILE A 60 -1.61 -2.89 23.15
C ILE A 60 -0.59 -1.86 22.63
N ASP A 61 0.70 -2.20 22.65
CA ASP A 61 1.74 -1.28 22.18
C ASP A 61 1.66 -1.07 20.66
N ARG A 62 1.41 -2.15 19.90
CA ARG A 62 1.17 -2.06 18.45
C ARG A 62 -0.05 -1.20 18.11
N LEU A 63 -1.14 -1.35 18.87
CA LEU A 63 -2.35 -0.53 18.72
C LEU A 63 -2.08 0.96 19.01
N LYS A 64 -1.34 1.27 20.08
CA LYS A 64 -0.95 2.64 20.43
C LYS A 64 -0.05 3.28 19.37
N GLN A 65 0.94 2.54 18.86
CA GLN A 65 1.82 3.01 17.78
C GLN A 65 1.04 3.27 16.48
N CYS A 66 0.11 2.39 16.13
CA CYS A 66 -0.76 2.60 14.98
C CYS A 66 -1.66 3.83 15.11
N SER A 67 -2.40 3.93 16.20
CA SER A 67 -3.38 5.00 16.42
C SER A 67 -2.75 6.40 16.48
N SER A 68 -1.56 6.52 17.06
CA SER A 68 -0.84 7.80 17.16
C SER A 68 -0.39 8.34 15.80
N MET A 69 0.08 7.48 14.90
CA MET A 69 0.63 7.90 13.61
C MET A 69 -0.44 8.06 12.53
N ILE A 70 -1.38 7.12 12.45
CA ILE A 70 -2.26 7.00 11.28
C ILE A 70 -3.52 7.87 11.40
N ARG A 71 -3.96 8.18 12.63
CA ARG A 71 -5.16 8.97 12.87
C ARG A 71 -5.06 10.35 12.21
N GLY A 72 -3.92 11.03 12.33
CA GLY A 72 -3.70 12.34 11.70
C GLY A 72 -3.78 12.28 10.18
N PHE A 73 -3.15 11.28 9.58
CA PHE A 73 -3.14 11.05 8.14
C PHE A 73 -4.55 10.90 7.58
N TYR A 74 -5.35 9.95 8.08
CA TYR A 74 -6.64 9.69 7.45
C TYR A 74 -7.66 10.82 7.66
N ILE A 75 -7.60 11.53 8.78
CA ILE A 75 -8.44 12.71 8.98
C ILE A 75 -8.14 13.76 7.91
N GLN A 76 -6.87 14.01 7.60
CA GLN A 76 -6.46 14.96 6.55
C GLN A 76 -6.84 14.49 5.13
N THR A 77 -6.99 13.18 4.91
CA THR A 77 -7.55 12.63 3.66
C THR A 77 -9.09 12.58 3.63
N GLY A 78 -9.76 13.08 4.68
CA GLY A 78 -11.22 13.09 4.79
C GLY A 78 -11.87 11.75 5.10
N ARG A 79 -11.10 10.80 5.63
CA ARG A 79 -11.54 9.44 5.97
C ARG A 79 -11.33 9.13 7.45
N PRO A 80 -11.86 9.94 8.39
CA PRO A 80 -11.53 9.84 9.81
C PRO A 80 -11.86 8.49 10.46
N LEU A 81 -12.67 7.65 9.82
CA LEU A 81 -13.13 6.35 10.35
C LEU A 81 -12.54 5.12 9.65
N VAL A 82 -11.59 5.26 8.72
CA VAL A 82 -11.06 4.10 7.97
C VAL A 82 -9.98 3.31 8.73
N TRP A 83 -9.19 3.97 9.57
CA TRP A 83 -8.05 3.39 10.29
C TRP A 83 -8.32 2.36 11.40
N PRO A 84 -9.50 2.27 12.05
CA PRO A 84 -9.68 1.36 13.18
C PRO A 84 -9.36 -0.10 12.85
N THR A 85 -9.76 -0.60 11.68
CA THR A 85 -9.48 -2.00 11.29
C THR A 85 -8.01 -2.23 10.94
N GLU A 86 -7.32 -1.24 10.37
CA GLU A 86 -5.86 -1.27 10.20
C GLU A 86 -5.19 -1.41 11.57
N CYS A 87 -5.58 -0.61 12.56
CA CYS A 87 -4.96 -0.70 13.89
C CYS A 87 -5.33 -1.96 14.69
N LEU A 88 -6.52 -2.54 14.45
CA LEU A 88 -6.85 -3.87 14.98
C LEU A 88 -6.00 -4.96 14.32
N GLU A 89 -5.77 -4.89 13.01
CA GLU A 89 -4.84 -5.81 12.32
C GLU A 89 -3.46 -5.74 12.96
N HIS A 90 -2.91 -4.54 13.15
CA HIS A 90 -1.65 -4.36 13.88
C HIS A 90 -1.66 -4.96 15.29
N ALA A 91 -2.79 -4.91 16.00
CA ALA A 91 -2.88 -5.46 17.35
C ALA A 91 -2.86 -7.01 17.35
N PHE A 92 -3.51 -7.64 16.37
CA PHE A 92 -3.70 -9.09 16.31
C PHE A 92 -2.64 -9.84 15.50
N VAL A 93 -1.90 -9.16 14.62
CA VAL A 93 -0.85 -9.78 13.80
C VAL A 93 0.48 -9.71 14.52
N GLU A 94 1.01 -10.87 14.91
CA GLU A 94 2.36 -11.04 15.41
C GLU A 94 3.27 -11.68 14.36
N GLN A 95 2.75 -12.66 13.63
CA GLN A 95 3.42 -13.44 12.58
C GLN A 95 2.63 -13.41 11.27
N ILE A 96 3.23 -13.85 10.15
CA ILE A 96 2.54 -13.88 8.85
C ILE A 96 1.33 -14.82 8.88
N SER A 97 1.43 -15.93 9.61
CA SER A 97 0.36 -16.93 9.70
C SER A 97 -0.95 -16.41 10.33
N ASP A 98 -0.88 -15.33 11.13
CA ASP A 98 -2.04 -14.76 11.84
C ASP A 98 -3.08 -14.14 10.88
N PHE A 99 -2.67 -13.73 9.68
CA PHE A 99 -3.59 -13.18 8.69
C PHE A 99 -4.69 -14.16 8.29
N ARG A 100 -4.46 -15.48 8.38
CA ARG A 100 -5.46 -16.49 8.01
C ARG A 100 -6.79 -16.29 8.74
N LEU A 101 -6.75 -16.00 10.04
CA LEU A 101 -7.96 -15.78 10.84
C LEU A 101 -8.66 -14.48 10.42
N LEU A 102 -7.88 -13.42 10.22
CA LEU A 102 -8.36 -12.11 9.79
C LEU A 102 -9.02 -12.19 8.39
N ARG A 103 -8.49 -13.01 7.49
CA ARG A 103 -9.07 -13.26 6.16
C ARG A 103 -10.39 -14.03 6.24
N ALA A 104 -10.50 -15.03 7.11
CA ALA A 104 -11.76 -15.73 7.34
C ALA A 104 -12.87 -14.76 7.83
N LEU A 105 -12.52 -13.83 8.72
CA LEU A 105 -13.44 -12.78 9.18
C LEU A 105 -13.80 -11.79 8.06
N SER A 106 -12.84 -11.41 7.21
CA SER A 106 -13.09 -10.56 6.05
C SER A 106 -14.06 -11.23 5.07
N LEU A 107 -13.86 -12.53 4.81
CA LEU A 107 -14.74 -13.33 3.96
C LEU A 107 -16.16 -13.43 4.54
N ALA A 108 -16.28 -13.58 5.87
CA ALA A 108 -17.58 -13.55 6.54
C ALA A 108 -18.31 -12.21 6.33
N VAL A 109 -17.59 -11.09 6.33
CA VAL A 109 -18.16 -9.77 6.00
C VAL A 109 -18.63 -9.69 4.54
N ILE A 110 -17.93 -10.32 3.60
CA ILE A 110 -18.38 -10.42 2.20
C ILE A 110 -19.68 -11.21 2.11
N VAL A 111 -19.72 -12.41 2.70
CA VAL A 111 -20.92 -13.26 2.69
C VAL A 111 -22.10 -12.53 3.33
N PHE A 112 -21.86 -11.81 4.43
CA PHE A 112 -22.85 -10.94 5.04
C PHE A 112 -23.30 -9.81 4.12
N THR A 113 -22.37 -9.17 3.40
CA THR A 113 -22.68 -8.11 2.43
C THR A 113 -23.57 -8.63 1.31
N VAL A 114 -23.29 -9.84 0.78
CA VAL A 114 -24.13 -10.50 -0.23
C VAL A 114 -25.55 -10.70 0.28
N ALA A 115 -25.69 -11.30 1.47
CA ALA A 115 -27.01 -11.54 2.06
C ALA A 115 -27.76 -10.24 2.35
N TYR A 116 -27.07 -9.22 2.83
CA TYR A 116 -27.67 -7.93 3.16
C TYR A 116 -28.11 -7.15 1.92
N PHE A 117 -27.27 -7.08 0.88
CA PHE A 117 -27.63 -6.43 -0.37
C PHE A 117 -28.73 -7.17 -1.12
N ALA A 118 -28.79 -8.50 -1.04
CA ALA A 118 -29.89 -9.26 -1.63
C ALA A 118 -31.24 -8.84 -1.02
N LEU A 119 -31.30 -8.53 0.27
CA LEU A 119 -32.52 -8.01 0.92
C LEU A 119 -32.90 -6.60 0.45
N ILE A 120 -31.93 -5.79 0.05
CA ILE A 120 -32.21 -4.46 -0.51
C ILE A 120 -32.71 -4.61 -1.95
N LEU A 121 -32.03 -5.47 -2.72
CA LEU A 121 -32.25 -5.65 -4.16
C LEU A 121 -33.49 -6.48 -4.50
N VAL A 122 -34.00 -7.32 -3.59
CA VAL A 122 -35.20 -8.14 -3.81
C VAL A 122 -36.42 -7.29 -4.20
N LYS A 123 -36.47 -6.02 -3.78
CA LYS A 123 -37.52 -5.06 -4.17
C LYS A 123 -37.51 -4.75 -5.68
N PHE A 124 -36.40 -5.01 -6.38
CA PHE A 124 -36.20 -4.66 -7.79
C PHE A 124 -36.05 -5.88 -8.71
N THR A 125 -35.67 -7.05 -8.19
CA THR A 125 -35.36 -8.26 -8.98
C THR A 125 -36.52 -9.25 -9.13
N ASP A 126 -37.73 -8.89 -8.67
CA ASP A 126 -38.95 -9.72 -8.61
C ASP A 126 -38.86 -10.97 -7.70
N ASN A 127 -37.66 -11.50 -7.43
CA ASN A 127 -37.42 -12.66 -6.58
C ASN A 127 -36.07 -12.56 -5.82
N LEU A 128 -35.96 -13.35 -4.75
CA LEU A 128 -34.80 -13.35 -3.86
C LEU A 128 -33.55 -13.98 -4.51
N VAL A 129 -33.70 -15.02 -5.32
CA VAL A 129 -32.57 -15.71 -5.99
C VAL A 129 -31.80 -14.74 -6.88
N SER A 130 -32.48 -14.01 -7.75
CA SER A 130 -31.89 -12.99 -8.60
C SER A 130 -31.19 -11.89 -7.78
N ALA A 131 -31.74 -11.49 -6.63
CA ALA A 131 -31.09 -10.53 -5.74
C ALA A 131 -29.77 -11.06 -5.16
N PHE A 132 -29.73 -12.35 -4.79
CA PHE A 132 -28.50 -13.03 -4.35
C PHE A 132 -27.48 -13.13 -5.49
N VAL A 133 -27.91 -13.48 -6.70
CA VAL A 133 -27.03 -13.54 -7.87
C VAL A 133 -26.44 -12.16 -8.18
N VAL A 134 -27.24 -11.09 -8.22
CA VAL A 134 -26.75 -9.72 -8.41
C VAL A 134 -25.71 -9.36 -7.35
N SER A 135 -26.02 -9.63 -6.08
CA SER A 135 -25.12 -9.31 -4.98
C SER A 135 -23.83 -10.11 -5.04
N ALA A 136 -23.89 -11.39 -5.42
CA ALA A 136 -22.73 -12.26 -5.59
C ALA A 136 -21.84 -11.82 -6.77
N VAL A 137 -22.43 -11.45 -7.90
CA VAL A 137 -21.71 -10.89 -9.05
C VAL A 137 -21.07 -9.55 -8.69
N PHE A 138 -21.76 -8.70 -7.94
CA PHE A 138 -21.23 -7.42 -7.48
C PHE A 138 -20.01 -7.57 -6.56
N VAL A 139 -20.07 -8.43 -5.54
CA VAL A 139 -18.93 -8.63 -4.62
C VAL A 139 -17.76 -9.38 -5.25
N THR A 140 -17.96 -9.96 -6.44
CA THR A 140 -16.90 -10.58 -7.26
C THR A 140 -16.47 -9.69 -8.42
N SER A 141 -16.86 -8.41 -8.42
CA SER A 141 -16.41 -7.42 -9.39
C SER A 141 -14.97 -6.95 -9.10
N PRO A 142 -14.20 -6.52 -10.12
CA PRO A 142 -12.81 -6.09 -9.96
C PRO A 142 -12.58 -5.10 -8.80
N ALA A 143 -13.42 -4.07 -8.71
CA ALA A 143 -13.29 -3.02 -7.70
C ALA A 143 -13.55 -3.53 -6.26
N TYR A 144 -14.51 -4.44 -6.10
CA TYR A 144 -14.80 -5.04 -4.79
C TYR A 144 -13.71 -6.05 -4.40
N SER A 145 -13.32 -6.92 -5.35
CA SER A 145 -12.24 -7.89 -5.18
C SER A 145 -10.93 -7.20 -4.77
N PHE A 146 -10.57 -6.09 -5.41
CA PHE A 146 -9.39 -5.29 -5.07
C PHE A 146 -9.38 -4.89 -3.58
N MET A 147 -10.50 -4.34 -3.08
CA MET A 147 -10.61 -3.95 -1.67
C MET A 147 -10.58 -5.16 -0.72
N TYR A 148 -11.20 -6.28 -1.10
CA TYR A 148 -11.08 -7.51 -0.32
C TYR A 148 -9.64 -7.97 -0.22
N LEU A 149 -8.91 -7.97 -1.33
CA LEU A 149 -7.52 -8.42 -1.38
C LEU A 149 -6.64 -7.53 -0.51
N GLN A 150 -6.96 -6.26 -0.25
CA GLN A 150 -6.23 -5.43 0.72
C GLN A 150 -6.34 -5.85 2.20
N GLY A 151 -7.31 -6.72 2.56
CA GLY A 151 -7.43 -7.26 3.93
C GLY A 151 -8.06 -6.29 4.93
N TRP A 152 -7.63 -6.36 6.19
CA TRP A 152 -8.25 -5.55 7.25
C TRP A 152 -8.06 -4.02 7.10
N PRO A 153 -6.98 -3.49 6.52
CA PRO A 153 -6.88 -2.06 6.23
C PRO A 153 -8.04 -1.54 5.38
N ALA A 154 -8.61 -2.38 4.52
CA ALA A 154 -9.76 -2.05 3.67
C ALA A 154 -11.11 -2.56 4.22
N LEU A 155 -11.14 -3.26 5.36
CA LEU A 155 -12.39 -3.82 5.89
C LEU A 155 -13.43 -2.75 6.22
N MET A 156 -13.01 -1.59 6.77
CA MET A 156 -13.90 -0.45 6.94
C MET A 156 -14.47 0.02 5.60
N VAL A 157 -13.67 0.06 4.53
CA VAL A 157 -14.12 0.43 3.18
C VAL A 157 -15.23 -0.52 2.71
N LEU A 158 -15.10 -1.84 2.92
CA LEU A 158 -16.17 -2.79 2.63
C LEU A 158 -17.43 -2.57 3.48
N LEU A 159 -17.27 -2.24 4.77
CA LEU A 159 -18.39 -1.89 5.65
C LEU A 159 -19.13 -0.62 5.21
N SER A 160 -18.46 0.32 4.54
CA SER A 160 -19.10 1.53 4.01
C SER A 160 -20.20 1.22 2.98
N ILE A 161 -20.06 0.12 2.22
CA ILE A 161 -21.10 -0.36 1.29
C ILE A 161 -22.35 -0.79 2.06
N VAL A 162 -22.18 -1.57 3.13
CA VAL A 162 -23.29 -2.03 3.99
C VAL A 162 -24.00 -0.84 4.62
N LEU A 163 -23.26 0.13 5.16
CA LEU A 163 -23.83 1.34 5.77
C LEU A 163 -24.60 2.18 4.73
N SER A 164 -24.10 2.26 3.51
CA SER A 164 -24.74 3.00 2.42
C SER A 164 -26.00 2.30 1.92
N GLY A 165 -25.95 0.98 1.75
CA GLY A 165 -27.14 0.17 1.47
C GLY A 165 -28.20 0.31 2.57
N ALA A 166 -27.77 0.33 3.83
CA ALA A 166 -28.68 0.56 4.97
C ALA A 166 -29.30 1.96 4.93
N SER A 167 -28.51 2.99 4.64
CA SER A 167 -29.00 4.35 4.42
C SER A 167 -30.09 4.39 3.36
N TYR A 168 -29.82 3.78 2.20
CA TYR A 168 -30.77 3.69 1.10
C TYR A 168 -32.05 2.96 1.51
N LYS A 169 -31.92 1.81 2.16
CA LYS A 169 -33.07 1.03 2.63
C LYS A 169 -34.00 1.89 3.49
N TYR A 170 -33.46 2.56 4.51
CA TYR A 170 -34.24 3.43 5.38
C TYR A 170 -34.88 4.60 4.64
N LEU A 171 -34.17 5.23 3.70
CA LEU A 171 -34.73 6.33 2.91
C LEU A 171 -35.88 5.85 2.01
N SER A 172 -35.70 4.69 1.36
CA SER A 172 -36.68 4.11 0.43
C SER A 172 -37.98 3.62 1.09
N GLU A 173 -37.99 3.46 2.42
CA GLU A 173 -39.18 3.08 3.19
C GLU A 173 -40.02 4.29 3.60
N ILE A 174 -39.55 5.51 3.33
CA ILE A 174 -40.29 6.73 3.63
C ILE A 174 -41.19 7.07 2.44
N ASP A 175 -42.50 7.10 2.67
CA ASP A 175 -43.41 7.75 1.73
C ASP A 175 -43.07 9.24 1.67
N SER A 176 -42.73 9.72 0.46
CA SER A 176 -42.06 10.99 0.13
C SER A 176 -42.75 12.29 0.61
N TRP A 177 -43.86 12.18 1.35
CA TRP A 177 -44.73 13.30 1.73
C TRP A 177 -45.07 13.37 3.23
N VAL A 178 -44.65 12.41 4.06
CA VAL A 178 -45.02 12.39 5.49
C VAL A 178 -43.88 12.96 6.35
N LEU A 179 -43.99 14.24 6.74
CA LEU A 179 -43.05 14.92 7.65
C LEU A 179 -42.88 14.21 9.02
N GLY A 180 -43.78 13.30 9.39
CA GLY A 180 -43.79 12.60 10.68
C GLY A 180 -42.64 11.62 10.91
N ASN A 181 -41.86 11.22 9.89
CA ASN A 181 -40.84 10.17 10.01
C ASN A 181 -39.39 10.69 10.12
N TYR A 182 -39.18 11.80 10.84
CA TYR A 182 -37.86 12.44 11.02
C TYR A 182 -36.78 11.48 11.57
N LYS A 183 -37.15 10.51 12.42
CA LYS A 183 -36.21 9.51 12.97
C LYS A 183 -35.58 8.65 11.87
N THR A 184 -36.31 8.34 10.81
CA THR A 184 -35.79 7.52 9.71
C THR A 184 -34.87 8.32 8.80
N TYR A 185 -35.19 9.59 8.54
CA TYR A 185 -34.28 10.52 7.86
C TYR A 185 -32.95 10.67 8.60
N ILE A 186 -32.99 10.90 9.91
CA ILE A 186 -31.78 11.04 10.73
C ILE A 186 -30.95 9.74 10.70
N LYS A 187 -31.59 8.56 10.83
CA LYS A 187 -30.89 7.28 10.73
C LYS A 187 -30.21 7.10 9.37
N SER A 188 -30.93 7.37 8.28
CA SER A 188 -30.38 7.32 6.92
C SER A 188 -29.19 8.26 6.77
N ALA A 189 -29.33 9.52 7.22
CA ALA A 189 -28.29 10.53 7.17
C ALA A 189 -27.03 10.12 7.96
N ILE A 190 -27.19 9.61 9.19
CA ILE A 190 -26.05 9.15 10.02
C ILE A 190 -25.32 7.98 9.35
N LEU A 191 -26.05 7.03 8.77
CA LEU A 191 -25.46 5.87 8.11
C LEU A 191 -24.67 6.27 6.86
N PHE A 192 -25.23 7.13 6.00
CA PHE A 192 -24.52 7.64 4.82
C PHE A 192 -23.34 8.52 5.20
N LEU A 193 -23.49 9.41 6.18
CA LEU A 193 -22.40 10.24 6.69
C LEU A 193 -21.26 9.40 7.24
N SER A 194 -21.57 8.33 7.98
CA SER A 194 -20.58 7.37 8.47
C SER A 194 -19.87 6.66 7.32
N ALA A 195 -20.60 6.24 6.29
CA ALA A 195 -20.01 5.65 5.09
C ALA A 195 -19.06 6.62 4.36
N CYS A 196 -19.44 7.88 4.20
CA CYS A 196 -18.58 8.93 3.65
C CYS A 196 -17.33 9.16 4.48
N MET A 197 -17.46 9.19 5.81
CA MET A 197 -16.33 9.33 6.74
C MET A 197 -15.38 8.12 6.74
N ILE A 198 -15.81 6.99 6.21
CA ILE A 198 -14.95 5.82 5.97
C ILE A 198 -14.32 5.91 4.58
N TYR A 199 -15.14 5.93 3.53
CA TYR A 199 -14.68 5.96 2.16
C TYR A 199 -15.74 6.52 1.20
N PRO A 200 -15.65 7.81 0.80
CA PRO A 200 -16.69 8.46 0.01
C PRO A 200 -17.05 7.76 -1.30
N ALA A 201 -16.07 7.28 -2.08
CA ALA A 201 -16.34 6.63 -3.36
C ALA A 201 -17.24 5.39 -3.24
N PHE A 202 -17.13 4.66 -2.13
CA PHE A 202 -17.95 3.46 -1.87
C PHE A 202 -19.30 3.84 -1.26
N ALA A 203 -19.38 4.98 -0.58
CA ALA A 203 -20.64 5.48 -0.03
C ALA A 203 -21.67 5.79 -1.12
N PHE A 204 -21.19 6.26 -2.28
CA PHE A 204 -22.03 6.67 -3.42
C PHE A 204 -22.68 5.50 -4.17
N ILE A 205 -22.54 4.26 -3.69
CA ILE A 205 -23.31 3.10 -4.16
C ILE A 205 -24.83 3.28 -4.02
N VAL A 206 -25.28 4.23 -3.19
CA VAL A 206 -26.68 4.67 -3.10
C VAL A 206 -27.23 5.19 -4.44
N LEU A 207 -26.39 5.79 -5.29
CA LEU A 207 -26.84 6.38 -6.55
C LEU A 207 -27.27 5.32 -7.59
N PRO A 208 -26.50 4.25 -7.84
CA PRO A 208 -26.99 3.09 -8.59
C PRO A 208 -28.26 2.47 -8.03
N LEU A 209 -28.42 2.39 -6.69
CA LEU A 209 -29.64 1.85 -6.08
C LEU A 209 -30.86 2.74 -6.38
N LEU A 210 -30.69 4.07 -6.30
CA LEU A 210 -31.72 5.03 -6.71
C LEU A 210 -32.06 4.92 -8.18
N LEU A 211 -31.05 4.78 -9.04
CA LEU A 211 -31.23 4.61 -10.47
C LEU A 211 -31.98 3.31 -10.81
N ILE A 212 -31.63 2.21 -10.15
CA ILE A 212 -32.30 0.92 -10.30
C ILE A 212 -33.77 1.05 -9.90
N ASN A 213 -34.05 1.59 -8.71
CA ASN A 213 -35.42 1.82 -8.25
C ASN A 213 -36.21 2.73 -9.20
N PHE A 214 -35.58 3.82 -9.63
CA PHE A 214 -36.15 4.71 -10.63
C PHE A 214 -36.48 3.92 -11.89
N ALA A 215 -35.59 3.07 -12.42
CA ALA A 215 -35.81 2.34 -13.66
C ALA A 215 -36.87 1.23 -13.55
N THR A 216 -36.90 0.48 -12.45
CA THR A 216 -37.69 -0.77 -12.35
C THR A 216 -39.01 -0.63 -11.59
N ASN A 217 -39.26 0.47 -10.87
CA ASN A 217 -40.52 0.67 -10.14
C ASN A 217 -41.66 1.12 -11.07
N ILE A 218 -42.07 0.22 -11.97
CA ILE A 218 -43.06 0.47 -13.03
C ILE A 218 -44.48 0.74 -12.45
N LYS A 219 -44.73 0.32 -11.20
CA LYS A 219 -46.02 0.54 -10.51
C LYS A 219 -46.30 2.02 -10.25
N LEU A 220 -45.26 2.85 -10.19
CA LEU A 220 -45.38 4.29 -9.98
C LEU A 220 -45.46 5.03 -11.31
N THR A 221 -46.22 6.12 -11.34
CA THR A 221 -46.23 7.04 -12.48
C THR A 221 -44.85 7.66 -12.67
N ILE A 222 -44.51 8.03 -13.91
CA ILE A 222 -43.18 8.59 -14.21
C ILE A 222 -42.91 9.87 -13.43
N LEU A 223 -43.92 10.71 -13.24
CA LEU A 223 -43.81 11.92 -12.44
C LEU A 223 -43.45 11.59 -10.99
N LYS A 224 -44.10 10.60 -10.37
CA LYS A 224 -43.78 10.18 -9.00
C LYS A 224 -42.37 9.58 -8.91
N ARG A 225 -41.94 8.78 -9.90
CA ARG A 225 -40.57 8.25 -9.98
C ARG A 225 -39.53 9.37 -10.08
N ILE A 226 -39.77 10.39 -10.90
CA ILE A 226 -38.88 11.55 -11.02
C ILE A 226 -38.82 12.32 -9.70
N ILE A 227 -39.96 12.57 -9.05
CA ILE A 227 -40.00 13.26 -7.75
C ILE A 227 -39.21 12.48 -6.70
N GLU A 228 -39.41 11.16 -6.59
CA GLU A 228 -38.67 10.31 -5.65
C GLU A 228 -37.17 10.29 -5.92
N LEU A 229 -36.77 10.24 -7.19
CA LEU A 229 -35.37 10.30 -7.60
C LEU A 229 -34.76 11.66 -7.23
N VAL A 230 -35.38 12.77 -7.62
CA VAL A 230 -34.90 14.13 -7.34
C VAL A 230 -34.81 14.37 -5.83
N PHE A 231 -35.83 13.98 -5.08
CA PHE A 231 -35.83 14.09 -3.62
C PHE A 231 -34.67 13.33 -2.99
N SER A 232 -34.46 12.08 -3.41
CA SER A 232 -33.39 11.24 -2.87
C SER A 232 -32.00 11.75 -3.26
N LEU A 233 -31.82 12.21 -4.50
CA LEU A 233 -30.59 12.85 -4.96
C LEU A 233 -30.28 14.11 -4.15
N PHE A 234 -31.29 14.95 -3.92
CA PHE A 234 -31.17 16.13 -3.09
C PHE A 234 -30.80 15.78 -1.64
N PHE A 235 -31.44 14.75 -1.07
CA PHE A 235 -31.10 14.26 0.28
C PHE A 235 -29.62 13.86 0.37
N TYR A 236 -29.14 13.00 -0.53
CA TYR A 236 -27.74 12.57 -0.48
C TYR A 236 -26.75 13.70 -0.78
N ALA A 237 -27.08 14.60 -1.70
CA ALA A 237 -26.29 15.80 -1.97
C ALA A 237 -26.16 16.68 -0.72
N LEU A 238 -27.26 16.92 -0.01
CA LEU A 238 -27.26 17.68 1.25
C LEU A 238 -26.37 17.03 2.30
N ILE A 239 -26.48 15.71 2.52
CA ILE A 239 -25.63 15.00 3.49
C ILE A 239 -24.16 15.01 3.05
N SER A 240 -23.87 14.94 1.75
CA SER A 240 -22.51 15.11 1.24
C SER A 240 -21.94 16.49 1.56
N PHE A 241 -22.72 17.58 1.42
CA PHE A 241 -22.27 18.91 1.85
C PHE A 241 -21.99 18.97 3.35
N ILE A 242 -22.83 18.34 4.18
CA ILE A 242 -22.60 18.23 5.63
C ILE A 242 -21.28 17.47 5.90
N TYR A 243 -21.03 16.35 5.21
CA TYR A 243 -19.78 15.61 5.28
C TYR A 243 -18.56 16.48 4.96
N TYR A 244 -18.60 17.25 3.86
CA TYR A 244 -17.53 18.18 3.49
C TYR A 244 -17.31 19.23 4.57
N GLY A 245 -18.39 19.83 5.10
CA GLY A 245 -18.33 20.79 6.18
C GLY A 245 -17.69 20.22 7.45
N ILE A 246 -18.15 19.06 7.93
CA ILE A 246 -17.60 18.40 9.12
C ILE A 246 -16.10 18.11 8.92
N THR A 247 -15.73 17.54 7.77
CA THR A 247 -14.34 17.17 7.51
C THR A 247 -13.43 18.41 7.48
N LYS A 248 -13.89 19.51 6.89
CA LYS A 248 -13.16 20.79 6.91
C LYS A 248 -13.02 21.36 8.31
N ILE A 249 -14.08 21.32 9.12
CA ILE A 249 -14.04 21.76 10.52
C ILE A 249 -13.03 20.91 11.31
N VAL A 250 -13.05 19.59 11.15
CA VAL A 250 -12.11 18.70 11.86
C VAL A 250 -10.66 18.95 11.44
N ILE A 251 -10.39 19.14 10.14
CA ILE A 251 -9.04 19.49 9.66
C ILE A 251 -8.60 20.85 10.20
N PHE A 252 -9.50 21.83 10.25
CA PHE A 252 -9.23 23.15 10.83
C PHE A 252 -8.90 23.06 12.33
N ILE A 253 -9.64 22.27 13.11
CA ILE A 253 -9.34 22.01 14.53
C ILE A 253 -7.99 21.33 14.68
N LEU A 254 -7.65 20.36 13.82
CA LEU A 254 -6.34 19.72 13.84
C LEU A 254 -5.21 20.70 13.52
N PHE A 255 -5.43 21.61 12.58
CA PHE A 255 -4.48 22.67 12.26
C PHE A 255 -4.25 23.59 13.46
N LEU A 256 -5.33 24.07 14.11
CA LEU A 256 -5.24 24.90 15.30
C LEU A 256 -4.52 24.20 16.47
N THR A 257 -4.69 22.89 16.62
CA THR A 257 -4.09 22.13 17.74
C THR A 257 -2.65 21.71 17.50
N LYS A 258 -2.21 21.55 16.24
CA LYS A 258 -0.86 21.08 15.90
C LYS A 258 0.07 22.15 15.33
N GLY A 259 -0.44 23.34 15.00
CA GLY A 259 0.33 24.46 14.45
C GLY A 259 0.71 24.29 12.99
N ASP A 260 1.01 23.07 12.55
CA ASP A 260 1.25 22.72 11.16
C ASP A 260 0.70 21.32 10.84
N LEU A 261 0.30 21.10 9.59
CA LEU A 261 -0.16 19.80 9.09
C LEU A 261 0.78 19.36 7.97
N PRO A 262 1.28 18.11 7.98
CA PRO A 262 2.10 17.59 6.90
C PRO A 262 1.42 17.76 5.55
N ASP A 263 2.18 18.17 4.53
CA ASP A 263 1.66 18.24 3.18
C ASP A 263 1.47 16.82 2.63
N LEU A 264 0.21 16.43 2.46
CA LEU A 264 -0.17 15.14 1.87
C LEU A 264 -0.27 15.20 0.34
N GLY A 265 0.09 16.32 -0.29
CA GLY A 265 -0.01 16.53 -1.73
C GLY A 265 -1.42 16.24 -2.25
N ASN A 266 -1.51 15.34 -3.23
CA ASN A 266 -2.77 14.98 -3.91
C ASN A 266 -3.76 14.20 -3.03
N TYR A 267 -3.32 13.68 -1.87
CA TYR A 267 -4.19 12.99 -0.92
C TYR A 267 -4.89 13.93 0.06
N LYS A 268 -4.56 15.23 0.05
CA LYS A 268 -5.21 16.23 0.91
C LYS A 268 -6.69 16.32 0.58
N PHE A 269 -7.52 16.38 1.63
CA PHE A 269 -8.96 16.61 1.49
C PHE A 269 -9.25 18.03 0.99
N THR A 270 -9.25 18.18 -0.33
CA THR A 270 -9.53 19.43 -1.04
C THR A 270 -10.31 19.13 -2.30
N ALA A 271 -11.39 19.88 -2.51
CA ALA A 271 -12.14 19.83 -3.76
C ALA A 271 -11.38 20.60 -4.85
N GLN A 272 -11.22 20.01 -6.02
CA GLN A 272 -10.76 20.66 -7.24
C GLN A 272 -11.98 20.97 -8.10
N LEU A 273 -12.27 22.27 -8.25
CA LEU A 273 -13.47 22.77 -8.93
C LEU A 273 -13.15 23.58 -10.19
N SER A 274 -11.91 23.50 -10.69
CA SER A 274 -11.56 24.19 -11.93
C SER A 274 -12.32 23.55 -13.10
N LEU A 275 -12.92 24.38 -13.95
CA LEU A 275 -13.74 23.89 -15.06
C LEU A 275 -12.93 23.00 -16.01
N GLY A 276 -11.69 23.38 -16.33
CA GLY A 276 -10.79 22.59 -17.17
C GLY A 276 -10.55 21.19 -16.59
N SER A 277 -10.16 21.10 -15.32
CA SER A 277 -9.92 19.79 -14.67
C SER A 277 -11.17 18.93 -14.58
N ILE A 278 -12.36 19.53 -14.42
CA ILE A 278 -13.61 18.79 -14.42
C ILE A 278 -13.91 18.23 -15.82
N ILE A 279 -13.72 19.03 -16.87
CA ILE A 279 -13.93 18.59 -18.26
C ILE A 279 -12.97 17.45 -18.60
N ASP A 280 -11.67 17.61 -18.35
CA ASP A 280 -10.65 16.58 -18.60
C ASP A 280 -11.01 15.24 -17.92
N ARG A 281 -11.51 15.31 -16.69
CA ARG A 281 -11.93 14.13 -15.94
C ARG A 281 -13.23 13.53 -16.42
N ILE A 282 -14.17 14.34 -16.92
CA ILE A 282 -15.38 13.84 -17.59
C ILE A 282 -14.99 13.10 -18.87
N GLU A 283 -14.02 13.60 -19.62
CA GLU A 283 -13.49 12.90 -20.80
C GLU A 283 -12.82 11.58 -20.40
N GLU A 284 -11.94 11.60 -19.39
CA GLU A 284 -11.26 10.40 -18.87
C GLU A 284 -12.26 9.33 -18.43
N ILE A 285 -13.28 9.69 -17.64
CA ILE A 285 -14.28 8.72 -17.19
C ILE A 285 -15.22 8.27 -18.30
N THR A 286 -15.49 9.10 -19.31
CA THR A 286 -16.29 8.70 -20.47
C THR A 286 -15.56 7.68 -21.32
N LEU A 287 -14.27 7.93 -21.56
CA LEU A 287 -13.39 6.97 -22.23
C LEU A 287 -13.33 5.67 -21.41
N TYR A 288 -13.11 5.78 -20.10
CA TYR A 288 -13.08 4.62 -19.21
C TYR A 288 -14.40 3.86 -19.21
N PHE A 289 -15.55 4.54 -19.19
CA PHE A 289 -16.87 3.91 -19.28
C PHE A 289 -17.02 3.09 -20.56
N TYR A 290 -16.49 3.57 -21.68
CA TYR A 290 -16.49 2.84 -22.95
C TYR A 290 -15.51 1.65 -22.95
N THR A 291 -14.33 1.81 -22.37
CA THR A 291 -13.28 0.79 -22.43
C THR A 291 -13.32 -0.24 -21.30
N MET A 292 -13.97 0.06 -20.18
CA MET A 292 -13.97 -0.78 -18.99
C MET A 292 -14.61 -2.14 -19.24
N SER A 293 -14.09 -3.16 -18.57
CA SER A 293 -14.82 -4.41 -18.44
C SER A 293 -15.84 -4.32 -17.31
N PRO A 294 -17.12 -4.68 -17.56
CA PRO A 294 -18.13 -4.75 -16.52
C PRO A 294 -17.89 -5.91 -15.54
N PHE A 295 -16.96 -6.83 -15.85
CA PHE A 295 -16.66 -8.01 -15.04
C PHE A 295 -15.15 -8.28 -14.95
N ASN A 296 -14.78 -9.31 -14.19
CA ASN A 296 -13.39 -9.77 -14.06
C ASN A 296 -12.83 -10.47 -15.32
N SER A 297 -13.53 -10.43 -16.44
CA SER A 297 -13.13 -11.04 -17.72
C SER A 297 -12.86 -9.97 -18.79
N PRO A 298 -12.06 -10.26 -19.84
CA PRO A 298 -11.96 -9.39 -21.00
C PRO A 298 -13.33 -9.15 -21.62
N SER A 299 -13.66 -7.90 -21.90
CA SER A 299 -14.80 -7.54 -22.73
C SER A 299 -14.37 -6.71 -23.92
N ILE A 300 -15.16 -6.78 -24.98
CA ILE A 300 -15.00 -5.90 -26.14
C ILE A 300 -15.33 -4.46 -25.70
N HIS A 301 -14.59 -3.47 -26.22
CA HIS A 301 -14.88 -2.07 -25.96
C HIS A 301 -16.32 -1.73 -26.38
N GLY A 302 -17.02 -0.94 -25.56
CA GLY A 302 -18.43 -0.61 -25.74
C GLY A 302 -19.42 -1.63 -25.16
N MET A 303 -18.97 -2.73 -24.53
CA MET A 303 -19.87 -3.68 -23.89
C MET A 303 -20.78 -3.02 -22.83
N THR A 304 -20.28 -2.03 -22.10
CA THR A 304 -21.06 -1.22 -21.16
C THR A 304 -22.23 -0.49 -21.83
N LEU A 305 -22.03 0.09 -23.02
CA LEU A 305 -23.07 0.74 -23.81
C LEU A 305 -24.12 -0.27 -24.27
N ILE A 306 -23.70 -1.46 -24.69
CA ILE A 306 -24.62 -2.55 -25.08
C ILE A 306 -25.48 -2.96 -23.88
N ILE A 307 -24.89 -3.12 -22.70
CA ILE A 307 -25.62 -3.46 -21.47
C ILE A 307 -26.63 -2.36 -21.12
N VAL A 308 -26.25 -1.08 -21.19
CA VAL A 308 -27.16 0.04 -20.93
C VAL A 308 -28.30 0.07 -21.94
N ALA A 309 -28.01 -0.04 -23.23
CA ALA A 309 -29.01 0.00 -24.28
C ALA A 309 -30.01 -1.16 -24.17
N THR A 310 -29.52 -2.38 -23.92
CA THR A 310 -30.37 -3.56 -23.73
C THR A 310 -31.18 -3.50 -22.43
N PHE A 311 -30.60 -2.96 -21.35
CA PHE A 311 -31.32 -2.72 -20.10
C PHE A 311 -32.46 -1.73 -20.31
N ILE A 312 -32.20 -0.58 -20.96
CA ILE A 312 -33.21 0.43 -21.29
C ILE A 312 -34.35 -0.18 -22.11
N LEU A 313 -33.99 -0.94 -23.15
CA LEU A 313 -34.97 -1.63 -23.99
C LEU A 313 -35.84 -2.59 -23.15
N SER A 314 -35.24 -3.34 -22.23
CA SER A 314 -35.97 -4.27 -21.36
C SER A 314 -36.95 -3.58 -20.40
N VAL A 315 -36.56 -2.42 -19.86
CA VAL A 315 -37.41 -1.59 -18.99
C VAL A 315 -38.57 -1.01 -19.78
N ILE A 316 -38.30 -0.52 -20.99
CA ILE A 316 -39.30 0.01 -21.91
C ILE A 316 -40.33 -1.06 -22.27
N ILE A 317 -39.89 -2.23 -22.71
CA ILE A 317 -40.80 -3.34 -23.06
C ILE A 317 -41.68 -3.71 -21.85
N SER A 318 -41.11 -3.74 -20.65
CA SER A 318 -41.86 -4.02 -19.41
C SER A 318 -42.87 -2.93 -19.05
N TYR A 319 -42.56 -1.66 -19.36
CA TYR A 319 -43.47 -0.54 -19.16
C TYR A 319 -44.65 -0.57 -20.15
N PHE A 320 -44.39 -0.88 -21.42
CA PHE A 320 -45.40 -0.94 -22.48
C PHE A 320 -46.27 -2.19 -22.42
N SER A 321 -45.78 -3.31 -21.87
CA SER A 321 -46.65 -4.47 -21.65
C SER A 321 -47.74 -4.21 -20.60
N GLN A 322 -47.52 -3.24 -19.70
CA GLN A 322 -48.48 -2.87 -18.65
C GLN A 322 -49.37 -1.69 -19.02
N ASN A 323 -48.92 -0.80 -19.92
CA ASN A 323 -49.66 0.41 -20.30
C ASN A 323 -50.05 0.38 -21.78
N SER A 324 -51.31 0.70 -22.09
CA SER A 324 -51.89 0.67 -23.45
C SER A 324 -51.40 1.80 -24.39
N PHE A 325 -50.22 2.39 -24.15
CA PHE A 325 -49.69 3.47 -24.98
C PHE A 325 -49.10 2.93 -26.28
N LYS A 326 -49.65 3.39 -27.41
CA LYS A 326 -49.19 3.03 -28.78
C LYS A 326 -48.39 4.12 -29.49
N ASN A 327 -48.00 5.20 -28.81
CA ASN A 327 -47.33 6.34 -29.47
C ASN A 327 -45.80 6.18 -29.49
N TYR A 328 -45.24 5.86 -30.68
CA TYR A 328 -43.80 5.70 -30.91
C TYR A 328 -42.96 6.92 -30.50
N PHE A 329 -43.47 8.14 -30.66
CA PHE A 329 -42.75 9.36 -30.28
C PHE A 329 -42.49 9.43 -28.77
N VAL A 330 -43.49 9.01 -27.97
CA VAL A 330 -43.38 8.95 -26.51
C VAL A 330 -42.32 7.92 -26.12
N ILE A 331 -42.26 6.77 -26.81
CA ILE A 331 -41.23 5.74 -26.58
C ILE A 331 -39.83 6.33 -26.77
N THR A 332 -39.57 6.99 -27.90
CA THR A 332 -38.25 7.53 -28.21
C THR A 332 -37.79 8.57 -27.19
N ILE A 333 -38.67 9.49 -26.79
CA ILE A 333 -38.34 10.49 -25.74
C ILE A 333 -38.03 9.80 -24.42
N HIS A 334 -38.79 8.77 -24.04
CA HIS A 334 -38.57 8.03 -22.80
C HIS A 334 -37.22 7.30 -22.81
N THR A 335 -36.88 6.65 -23.93
CA THR A 335 -35.58 5.98 -24.12
C THR A 335 -34.43 6.97 -23.96
N ALA A 336 -34.49 8.10 -24.66
CA ALA A 336 -33.44 9.12 -24.62
C ALA A 336 -33.29 9.70 -23.20
N THR A 337 -34.41 10.00 -22.54
CA THR A 337 -34.41 10.54 -21.17
C THR A 337 -33.83 9.53 -20.18
N LEU A 338 -34.20 8.25 -20.29
CA LEU A 338 -33.67 7.19 -19.42
C LEU A 338 -32.17 6.98 -19.64
N PHE A 339 -31.71 7.00 -20.89
CA PHE A 339 -30.28 6.89 -21.22
C PHE A 339 -29.47 8.03 -20.60
N ILE A 340 -29.90 9.27 -20.81
CA ILE A 340 -29.24 10.46 -20.25
C ILE A 340 -29.24 10.40 -18.72
N THR A 341 -30.37 10.01 -18.11
CA THR A 341 -30.48 9.88 -16.65
C THR A 341 -29.52 8.82 -16.10
N ILE A 342 -29.45 7.64 -16.73
CA ILE A 342 -28.51 6.58 -16.34
C ILE A 342 -27.08 7.10 -16.39
N TYR A 343 -26.68 7.69 -17.51
CA TYR A 343 -25.31 8.17 -17.68
C TYR A 343 -24.96 9.28 -16.67
N LEU A 344 -25.84 10.27 -16.47
CA LEU A 344 -25.61 11.36 -15.51
C LEU A 344 -25.53 10.87 -14.06
N VAL A 345 -26.41 9.93 -13.65
CA VAL A 345 -26.40 9.38 -12.29
C VAL A 345 -25.17 8.50 -12.05
N LEU A 346 -24.76 7.72 -13.05
CA LEU A 346 -23.50 6.98 -12.97
C LEU A 346 -22.32 7.97 -12.87
N LEU A 347 -22.21 8.96 -13.75
CA LEU A 347 -21.17 9.99 -13.65
C LEU A 347 -21.14 10.65 -12.25
N ALA A 348 -22.30 11.03 -11.72
CA ALA A 348 -22.43 11.60 -10.38
C ALA A 348 -21.96 10.65 -9.26
N SER A 349 -22.08 9.33 -9.44
CA SER A 349 -21.61 8.33 -8.47
C SER A 349 -20.08 8.28 -8.34
N THR A 350 -19.35 8.87 -9.28
CA THR A 350 -17.89 9.05 -9.21
C THR A 350 -17.47 10.43 -8.73
N SER A 351 -18.42 11.26 -8.29
CA SER A 351 -18.16 12.62 -7.82
C SER A 351 -17.04 12.73 -6.77
N PRO A 352 -16.83 11.76 -5.85
CA PRO A 352 -15.69 11.84 -4.94
C PRO A 352 -14.33 11.88 -5.63
N TRP A 353 -14.16 11.17 -6.75
CA TRP A 353 -12.95 11.25 -7.57
C TRP A 353 -12.98 12.49 -8.47
N LEU A 354 -14.12 12.75 -9.14
CA LEU A 354 -14.30 13.88 -10.05
C LEU A 354 -13.90 15.21 -9.43
N PHE A 355 -14.19 15.40 -8.13
CA PHE A 355 -13.87 16.61 -7.39
C PHE A 355 -12.60 16.49 -6.52
N SER A 356 -11.88 15.37 -6.52
CA SER A 356 -10.65 15.20 -5.71
C SER A 356 -9.42 15.88 -6.33
N LYS A 357 -8.24 15.77 -5.71
CA LYS A 357 -6.95 16.08 -6.35
C LYS A 357 -6.21 14.85 -6.88
N MET A 358 -6.85 13.68 -6.89
CA MET A 358 -6.19 12.45 -7.35
C MET A 358 -5.99 12.50 -8.87
N ASP A 359 -4.81 12.07 -9.33
CA ASP A 359 -4.38 12.27 -10.72
C ASP A 359 -5.03 11.29 -11.70
N HIS A 360 -5.32 10.05 -11.28
CA HIS A 360 -5.79 9.00 -12.18
C HIS A 360 -7.09 8.35 -11.70
N LEU A 361 -7.98 8.06 -12.65
CA LEU A 361 -9.11 7.18 -12.43
C LEU A 361 -8.61 5.75 -12.20
N ALA A 362 -9.18 5.07 -11.21
CA ALA A 362 -8.86 3.69 -10.87
C ALA A 362 -10.15 2.89 -10.72
N THR A 363 -10.07 1.57 -10.90
CA THR A 363 -11.21 0.63 -10.77
C THR A 363 -11.99 0.83 -9.47
N ARG A 364 -11.31 1.11 -8.35
CA ARG A 364 -11.95 1.40 -7.05
C ARG A 364 -12.87 2.62 -7.04
N HIS A 365 -12.68 3.60 -7.93
CA HIS A 365 -13.51 4.81 -7.99
C HIS A 365 -14.85 4.57 -8.70
N VAL A 366 -14.99 3.47 -9.44
CA VAL A 366 -16.18 3.11 -10.24
C VAL A 366 -16.96 1.93 -9.66
N ILE A 367 -16.81 1.61 -8.37
CA ILE A 367 -17.53 0.51 -7.70
C ILE A 367 -19.05 0.59 -7.92
N SER A 368 -19.59 1.81 -7.93
CA SER A 368 -21.00 2.10 -8.22
C SER A 368 -21.44 1.59 -9.60
N PHE A 369 -20.57 1.63 -10.61
CA PHE A 369 -20.89 1.16 -11.95
C PHE A 369 -21.05 -0.35 -11.96
N TYR A 370 -20.16 -1.07 -11.25
CA TYR A 370 -20.24 -2.52 -11.13
C TYR A 370 -21.55 -3.00 -10.51
N LEU A 371 -22.10 -2.28 -9.52
CA LEU A 371 -23.43 -2.62 -8.97
C LEU A 371 -24.52 -2.49 -10.05
N PHE A 372 -24.53 -1.38 -10.79
CA PHE A 372 -25.50 -1.14 -11.86
C PHE A 372 -25.41 -2.21 -12.96
N PHE A 373 -24.19 -2.53 -13.43
CA PHE A 373 -24.00 -3.54 -14.46
C PHE A 373 -24.34 -4.95 -13.98
N SER A 374 -23.98 -5.30 -12.75
CA SER A 374 -24.36 -6.58 -12.12
C SER A 374 -25.88 -6.74 -12.08
N PHE A 375 -26.59 -5.68 -11.68
CA PHE A 375 -28.05 -5.66 -11.67
C PHE A 375 -28.63 -5.79 -13.09
N SER A 376 -28.17 -4.94 -14.01
CA SER A 376 -28.70 -4.83 -15.36
C SER A 376 -28.62 -6.15 -16.13
N ILE A 377 -27.52 -6.90 -15.97
CA ILE A 377 -27.33 -8.16 -16.69
C ILE A 377 -28.18 -9.28 -16.11
N VAL A 378 -28.25 -9.41 -14.78
CA VAL A 378 -29.11 -10.42 -14.16
C VAL A 378 -30.58 -10.12 -14.42
N TYR A 379 -30.96 -8.84 -14.42
CA TYR A 379 -32.31 -8.38 -14.78
C TYR A 379 -32.63 -8.68 -16.25
N LEU A 380 -31.72 -8.36 -17.17
CA LEU A 380 -31.91 -8.67 -18.59
C LEU A 380 -32.06 -10.16 -18.83
N MET A 381 -31.20 -10.98 -18.21
CA MET A 381 -31.32 -12.44 -18.31
C MET A 381 -32.63 -12.94 -17.73
N SER A 382 -33.06 -12.46 -16.57
CA SER A 382 -34.34 -12.90 -15.99
C SER A 382 -35.52 -12.57 -16.90
N LYS A 383 -35.52 -11.40 -17.56
CA LYS A 383 -36.56 -11.03 -18.54
C LYS A 383 -36.47 -11.82 -19.84
N LEU A 384 -35.29 -12.06 -20.38
CA LEU A 384 -35.10 -12.88 -21.59
C LEU A 384 -35.60 -14.31 -21.37
N ILE A 385 -35.37 -14.87 -20.19
CA ILE A 385 -35.79 -16.24 -19.90
C ILE A 385 -37.31 -16.35 -19.77
N LEU A 386 -38.01 -15.31 -19.30
CA LEU A 386 -39.47 -15.27 -19.31
C LEU A 386 -40.08 -15.32 -20.72
N LEU A 387 -39.30 -15.02 -21.77
CA LEU A 387 -39.73 -15.16 -23.16
C LEU A 387 -39.60 -16.61 -23.67
N LEU A 388 -38.84 -17.47 -22.98
CA LEU A 388 -38.70 -18.87 -23.37
C LEU A 388 -39.95 -19.66 -22.95
N PRO A 389 -40.47 -20.57 -23.79
CA PRO A 389 -41.66 -21.38 -23.51
C PRO A 389 -41.39 -22.53 -22.51
N ILE A 390 -40.67 -22.24 -21.43
CA ILE A 390 -40.29 -23.22 -20.40
C ILE A 390 -41.34 -23.16 -19.29
N LYS A 391 -42.19 -24.21 -19.21
CA LYS A 391 -43.30 -24.32 -18.23
C LYS A 391 -42.88 -24.34 -16.75
N SER A 392 -41.58 -24.45 -16.44
CA SER A 392 -41.09 -24.52 -15.06
C SER A 392 -40.40 -23.22 -14.65
N SER A 393 -41.06 -22.43 -13.80
CA SER A 393 -40.54 -21.19 -13.23
C SER A 393 -39.20 -21.37 -12.50
N HIS A 394 -38.91 -22.57 -11.98
CA HIS A 394 -37.68 -22.82 -11.21
C HIS A 394 -36.44 -23.04 -12.08
N ARG A 395 -36.58 -23.63 -13.28
CA ARG A 395 -35.43 -23.84 -14.21
C ARG A 395 -34.87 -22.53 -14.76
N VAL A 396 -35.70 -21.48 -14.77
CA VAL A 396 -35.33 -20.13 -15.21
C VAL A 396 -34.22 -19.52 -14.36
N PHE A 397 -34.20 -19.78 -13.05
CA PHE A 397 -33.24 -19.15 -12.15
C PHE A 397 -31.88 -19.87 -12.05
N PHE A 398 -31.77 -21.08 -12.61
CA PHE A 398 -30.47 -21.77 -12.73
C PHE A 398 -29.56 -21.09 -13.77
N LEU A 399 -30.14 -20.47 -14.81
CA LEU A 399 -29.37 -19.90 -15.91
C LEU A 399 -28.49 -18.71 -15.49
N PRO A 400 -28.96 -17.71 -14.69
CA PRO A 400 -28.08 -16.66 -14.18
C PRO A 400 -26.92 -17.19 -13.31
N VAL A 401 -27.17 -18.22 -12.51
CA VAL A 401 -26.12 -18.85 -11.70
C VAL A 401 -25.08 -19.52 -12.61
N LEU A 402 -25.54 -20.30 -13.59
CA LEU A 402 -24.67 -21.08 -14.48
C LEU A 402 -23.89 -20.22 -15.48
N PHE A 403 -24.53 -19.22 -16.10
CA PHE A 403 -23.95 -18.45 -17.21
C PHE A 403 -23.33 -17.12 -16.79
N ILE A 404 -23.68 -16.56 -15.63
CA ILE A 404 -23.07 -15.32 -15.12
C ILE A 404 -22.19 -15.62 -13.91
N LEU A 405 -22.80 -16.09 -12.82
CA LEU A 405 -22.11 -16.15 -11.53
C LEU A 405 -20.97 -17.17 -11.53
N PHE A 406 -21.18 -18.36 -12.10
CA PHE A 406 -20.18 -19.42 -12.11
C PHE A 406 -18.91 -19.03 -12.91
N PRO A 407 -18.98 -18.53 -14.16
CA PRO A 407 -17.80 -18.07 -14.89
C PRO A 407 -17.03 -16.93 -14.19
N ILE A 408 -17.75 -15.96 -13.62
CA ILE A 408 -17.13 -14.85 -12.87
C ILE A 408 -16.42 -15.38 -11.62
N THR A 409 -17.08 -16.30 -10.90
CA THR A 409 -16.54 -16.97 -9.72
C THR A 409 -15.29 -17.77 -10.05
N LEU A 410 -15.28 -18.53 -11.15
CA LEU A 410 -14.09 -19.27 -11.60
C LEU A 410 -12.94 -18.31 -11.90
N THR A 411 -13.21 -17.23 -12.63
CA THR A 411 -12.20 -16.22 -12.97
C THR A 411 -11.63 -15.56 -11.71
N GLN A 412 -12.48 -15.18 -10.75
CA GLN A 412 -12.04 -14.62 -9.48
C GLN A 412 -11.28 -15.64 -8.62
N ASN A 413 -11.67 -16.91 -8.60
CA ASN A 413 -10.94 -17.97 -7.92
C ASN A 413 -9.53 -18.12 -8.51
N SER A 414 -9.39 -18.13 -9.83
CA SER A 414 -8.09 -18.15 -10.51
C SER A 414 -7.26 -16.92 -10.14
N ASN A 415 -7.84 -15.72 -10.13
CA ASN A 415 -7.14 -14.51 -9.70
C ASN A 415 -6.66 -14.62 -8.24
N SER A 416 -7.55 -15.01 -7.31
CA SER A 416 -7.22 -15.23 -5.90
C SER A 416 -6.10 -16.28 -5.72
N PHE A 417 -6.09 -17.33 -6.54
CA PHE A 417 -5.05 -18.36 -6.50
C PHE A 417 -3.70 -17.81 -6.97
N LEU A 418 -3.67 -17.07 -8.08
CA LEU A 418 -2.44 -16.48 -8.62
C LEU A 418 -1.79 -15.50 -7.62
N GLU A 419 -2.62 -14.73 -6.91
CA GLU A 419 -2.19 -13.83 -5.83
C GLU A 419 -1.49 -14.57 -4.70
N VAL A 420 -2.10 -15.65 -4.24
CA VAL A 420 -1.60 -16.45 -3.13
C VAL A 420 -0.29 -17.15 -3.50
N VAL A 421 -0.23 -17.76 -4.69
CA VAL A 421 0.98 -18.45 -5.17
C VAL A 421 2.16 -17.50 -5.24
N THR A 422 1.95 -16.29 -5.74
CA THR A 422 3.08 -15.36 -5.89
C THR A 422 3.52 -14.79 -4.55
N THR A 423 2.58 -14.35 -3.72
CA THR A 423 2.90 -13.84 -2.38
C THR A 423 3.68 -14.89 -1.57
N ARG A 424 3.23 -16.14 -1.63
CA ARG A 424 3.93 -17.26 -1.00
C ARG A 424 5.35 -17.43 -1.54
N SER A 425 5.53 -17.34 -2.86
CA SER A 425 6.85 -17.44 -3.50
C SER A 425 7.80 -16.33 -3.03
N GLU A 426 7.31 -15.11 -2.86
CA GLU A 426 8.08 -13.99 -2.31
C GLU A 426 8.49 -14.25 -0.85
N ILE A 427 7.55 -14.69 -0.02
CA ILE A 427 7.77 -14.99 1.40
C ILE A 427 8.78 -16.12 1.57
N GLU A 428 8.64 -17.22 0.83
CA GLU A 428 9.59 -18.35 0.87
C GLU A 428 10.99 -17.91 0.43
N ALA A 429 11.12 -17.10 -0.63
CA ALA A 429 12.41 -16.58 -1.07
C ALA A 429 13.08 -15.70 -0.01
N LEU A 430 12.32 -14.83 0.66
CA LEU A 430 12.81 -14.00 1.75
C LEU A 430 13.19 -14.83 2.98
N ARG A 431 12.35 -15.80 3.39
CA ARG A 431 12.66 -16.72 4.51
C ARG A 431 13.95 -17.47 4.24
N LEU A 432 14.16 -18.01 3.04
CA LEU A 432 15.41 -18.67 2.65
C LEU A 432 16.61 -17.72 2.71
N GLY A 433 16.44 -16.50 2.19
CA GLY A 433 17.48 -15.47 2.22
C GLY A 433 17.89 -15.07 3.63
N VAL A 434 16.91 -14.83 4.51
CA VAL A 434 17.09 -14.47 5.91
C VAL A 434 17.69 -15.63 6.71
N ASN A 435 17.18 -16.85 6.56
CA ASN A 435 17.70 -18.03 7.27
C ASN A 435 19.18 -18.26 6.96
N ARG A 436 19.57 -18.19 5.69
CA ARG A 436 20.98 -18.30 5.30
C ARG A 436 21.84 -17.16 5.87
N TRP A 437 21.32 -15.93 5.88
CA TRP A 437 22.01 -14.80 6.51
C TRP A 437 22.20 -15.02 8.03
N ILE A 438 21.21 -15.60 8.71
CA ILE A 438 21.28 -15.95 10.14
C ILE A 438 22.31 -17.06 10.38
N GLU A 439 22.29 -18.14 9.60
CA GLU A 439 23.23 -19.26 9.70
C GLU A 439 24.69 -18.78 9.56
N GLU A 440 24.93 -17.81 8.69
CA GLU A 440 26.25 -17.20 8.47
C GLU A 440 26.65 -16.17 9.56
N LYS A 441 25.81 -15.97 10.59
CA LYS A 441 25.93 -14.91 11.62
C LYS A 441 26.00 -13.51 11.01
N GLY A 442 25.14 -13.26 10.03
CA GLY A 442 25.12 -12.04 9.22
C GLY A 442 24.99 -10.74 10.03
N TRP A 443 24.32 -10.75 11.18
CA TRP A 443 24.24 -9.60 12.11
C TRP A 443 25.61 -9.14 12.64
N SER A 444 26.64 -9.96 12.52
CA SER A 444 28.02 -9.62 12.91
C SER A 444 28.94 -9.49 11.70
N LYS A 445 28.85 -10.42 10.73
CA LYS A 445 29.76 -10.52 9.60
C LYS A 445 29.32 -9.73 8.38
N ASN A 446 28.02 -9.73 8.09
CA ASN A 446 27.42 -9.19 6.87
C ASN A 446 26.24 -8.27 7.22
N ARG A 447 26.55 -7.18 7.94
CA ARG A 447 25.54 -6.23 8.46
C ARG A 447 24.89 -5.36 7.40
N PHE A 448 25.29 -5.49 6.13
CA PHE A 448 24.67 -4.80 5.00
C PHE A 448 23.90 -5.81 4.16
N ILE A 449 22.56 -5.70 4.16
CA ILE A 449 21.65 -6.50 3.35
C ILE A 449 21.24 -5.67 2.14
N LEU A 450 21.45 -6.22 0.95
CA LEU A 450 21.02 -5.63 -0.31
C LEU A 450 19.92 -6.48 -0.94
N VAL A 451 18.73 -5.92 -1.11
CA VAL A 451 17.62 -6.58 -1.79
C VAL A 451 17.55 -6.16 -3.26
N VAL A 452 17.63 -7.12 -4.18
CA VAL A 452 17.44 -6.87 -5.62
C VAL A 452 15.97 -7.09 -5.96
N ARG A 453 15.28 -6.02 -6.33
CA ARG A 453 13.84 -6.04 -6.60
C ARG A 453 13.54 -6.69 -7.96
N PRO A 454 12.38 -7.36 -8.09
CA PRO A 454 11.89 -7.78 -9.40
C PRO A 454 11.34 -6.58 -10.18
N GLU A 455 11.60 -6.53 -11.49
CA GLU A 455 10.93 -5.57 -12.38
C GLU A 455 9.55 -6.04 -12.81
N MET A 456 9.39 -7.35 -12.97
CA MET A 456 8.13 -7.91 -13.43
C MET A 456 7.20 -8.14 -12.25
N HIS A 457 5.92 -7.87 -12.47
CA HIS A 457 4.87 -8.02 -11.47
C HIS A 457 4.66 -9.47 -11.01
N ARG A 458 5.07 -10.49 -11.79
CA ARG A 458 4.78 -11.91 -11.49
C ARG A 458 5.98 -12.84 -11.74
N PRO A 459 6.12 -13.93 -10.96
CA PRO A 459 7.10 -14.99 -11.20
C PRO A 459 6.87 -15.75 -12.51
N ILE A 460 7.91 -16.42 -13.01
CA ILE A 460 7.89 -17.17 -14.29
C ILE A 460 6.73 -18.18 -14.35
N GLY A 461 6.61 -19.02 -13.31
CA GLY A 461 5.61 -20.09 -13.26
C GLY A 461 4.18 -19.60 -13.05
N VAL A 462 4.00 -18.34 -12.64
CA VAL A 462 2.68 -17.72 -12.47
C VAL A 462 2.28 -16.99 -13.75
N ALA A 463 3.23 -16.32 -14.40
CA ALA A 463 3.01 -15.66 -15.68
C ALA A 463 2.52 -16.65 -16.75
N SER A 464 3.06 -17.88 -16.77
CA SER A 464 2.63 -18.93 -17.71
C SER A 464 1.22 -19.50 -17.45
N LEU A 465 0.65 -19.29 -16.25
CA LEU A 465 -0.72 -19.71 -15.93
C LEU A 465 -1.77 -18.71 -16.45
N ILE A 466 -1.35 -17.55 -16.97
CA ILE A 466 -2.23 -16.49 -17.48
C ILE A 466 -2.05 -16.44 -19.00
N ASN A 467 -2.93 -17.10 -19.74
CA ASN A 467 -2.91 -17.18 -21.21
C ASN A 467 -3.10 -15.83 -21.96
N ASN A 468 -3.07 -14.67 -21.29
CA ASN A 468 -3.29 -13.37 -21.91
C ASN A 468 -2.43 -12.27 -21.26
N GLU A 469 -1.47 -11.74 -22.02
CA GLU A 469 -0.58 -10.62 -21.62
C GLU A 469 -1.33 -9.34 -21.22
N LYS A 470 -2.57 -9.14 -21.69
CA LYS A 470 -3.41 -7.97 -21.38
C LYS A 470 -3.92 -7.89 -19.92
N PHE A 471 -3.88 -8.99 -19.15
CA PHE A 471 -4.33 -9.03 -17.74
C PHE A 471 -3.19 -8.84 -16.73
N SER A 472 -2.03 -8.38 -17.19
CA SER A 472 -0.78 -8.44 -16.42
C SER A 472 -0.56 -7.33 -15.39
N THR A 473 -1.39 -6.26 -15.36
CA THR A 473 -1.04 -5.05 -14.59
C THR A 473 -2.05 -4.61 -13.52
N GLU A 474 -3.37 -4.68 -13.73
CA GLU A 474 -4.33 -4.02 -12.81
C GLU A 474 -4.74 -4.85 -11.58
N ASN A 475 -4.70 -6.17 -11.67
CA ASN A 475 -5.05 -7.12 -10.60
C ASN A 475 -3.88 -8.06 -10.28
N ALA A 476 -2.65 -7.59 -10.44
CA ALA A 476 -1.49 -8.26 -9.85
C ALA A 476 -1.17 -7.51 -8.55
N VAL A 477 -1.63 -8.02 -7.40
CA VAL A 477 -1.22 -7.57 -6.04
C VAL A 477 0.19 -8.11 -5.73
N LEU A 478 1.05 -8.12 -6.76
CA LEU A 478 2.38 -8.70 -6.80
C LEU A 478 3.22 -7.70 -7.62
N ALA A 479 4.36 -7.22 -7.15
CA ALA A 479 5.19 -7.74 -6.10
C ALA A 479 5.17 -6.77 -4.92
N SER A 480 4.82 -7.24 -3.72
CA SER A 480 5.13 -6.45 -2.51
C SER A 480 6.62 -6.14 -2.50
N SER A 481 7.44 -7.02 -3.08
CA SER A 481 8.87 -6.79 -3.28
C SER A 481 9.25 -5.78 -4.39
N HIS A 482 8.33 -5.43 -5.28
CA HIS A 482 8.52 -4.34 -6.25
C HIS A 482 8.27 -2.98 -5.59
N ASN A 483 7.32 -2.90 -4.65
CA ASN A 483 7.09 -1.70 -3.86
C ASN A 483 8.23 -1.51 -2.85
N PRO A 484 9.09 -0.47 -3.01
CA PRO A 484 10.25 -0.30 -2.13
C PRO A 484 9.83 -0.09 -0.67
N VAL A 485 8.66 0.53 -0.47
CA VAL A 485 8.10 0.82 0.86
C VAL A 485 7.76 -0.46 1.63
N SER A 486 7.45 -1.56 0.94
CA SER A 486 7.05 -2.81 1.57
C SER A 486 8.24 -3.69 1.98
N ILE A 487 9.42 -3.53 1.35
CA ILE A 487 10.60 -4.38 1.62
C ILE A 487 11.04 -4.39 3.09
N PRO A 488 11.20 -3.24 3.77
CA PRO A 488 11.57 -3.24 5.19
C PRO A 488 10.53 -3.95 6.06
N TRP A 489 9.26 -3.83 5.72
CA TRP A 489 8.17 -4.45 6.48
C TRP A 489 8.13 -5.96 6.29
N MET A 490 8.39 -6.44 5.07
CA MET A 490 8.52 -7.86 4.77
C MET A 490 9.69 -8.48 5.56
N LEU A 491 10.85 -7.80 5.59
CA LEU A 491 12.00 -8.27 6.36
C LEU A 491 11.74 -8.26 7.87
N ASN A 492 11.11 -7.22 8.40
CA ASN A 492 10.68 -7.20 9.80
C ASN A 492 9.76 -8.38 10.13
N ALA A 493 8.82 -8.71 9.24
CA ALA A 493 7.92 -9.84 9.43
C ALA A 493 8.69 -11.16 9.51
N VAL A 494 9.62 -11.39 8.57
CA VAL A 494 10.42 -12.62 8.53
C VAL A 494 11.37 -12.72 9.73
N PHE A 495 12.01 -11.61 10.14
CA PHE A 495 12.87 -11.59 11.33
C PHE A 495 12.10 -11.87 12.63
N ARG A 496 10.82 -11.49 12.73
CA ARG A 496 9.98 -11.83 13.89
C ARG A 496 9.65 -13.31 13.97
N GLU A 497 9.57 -14.01 12.85
CA GLU A 497 9.27 -15.45 12.81
C GLU A 497 10.48 -16.32 13.21
N THR A 498 11.69 -15.76 13.15
CA THR A 498 12.92 -16.48 13.43
C THR A 498 13.29 -16.44 14.90
N THR A 499 13.46 -17.62 15.50
CA THR A 499 14.07 -17.78 16.82
C THR A 499 15.59 -17.77 16.66
N ASN A 500 16.33 -17.14 17.60
CA ASN A 500 17.81 -17.08 17.65
C ASN A 500 18.52 -15.91 16.94
N ILE A 501 17.89 -14.75 16.75
CA ILE A 501 18.63 -13.54 16.36
C ILE A 501 18.86 -12.64 17.57
N PRO A 502 20.07 -12.08 17.79
CA PRO A 502 20.26 -11.05 18.80
C PRO A 502 19.45 -9.80 18.46
N ASN A 503 19.17 -8.95 19.46
CA ASN A 503 18.50 -7.68 19.18
C ASN A 503 19.42 -6.77 18.35
N PHE A 504 18.94 -6.31 17.20
CA PHE A 504 19.61 -5.38 16.31
C PHE A 504 18.61 -4.35 15.79
N ASN A 505 19.12 -3.20 15.37
CA ASN A 505 18.32 -2.16 14.76
C ASN A 505 18.43 -2.25 13.23
N LEU A 506 17.32 -2.51 12.55
CA LEU A 506 17.25 -2.49 11.09
C LEU A 506 17.11 -1.05 10.58
N VAL A 507 18.14 -0.54 9.90
CA VAL A 507 18.15 0.81 9.31
C VAL A 507 17.86 0.70 7.82
N ASP A 508 16.72 1.24 7.38
CA ASP A 508 16.37 1.34 5.95
C ASP A 508 17.08 2.54 5.31
N CYS A 509 18.02 2.26 4.40
CA CYS A 509 18.76 3.25 3.60
C CYS A 509 18.18 3.44 2.20
N GLY A 510 17.12 2.71 1.86
CA GLY A 510 16.51 2.75 0.55
C GLY A 510 17.48 2.49 -0.60
N PHE A 511 17.50 3.39 -1.59
CA PHE A 511 18.42 3.32 -2.73
C PHE A 511 19.80 3.94 -2.44
N ASP A 512 20.00 4.62 -1.30
CA ASP A 512 21.29 5.24 -0.94
C ASP A 512 22.26 4.19 -0.34
N THR A 513 22.96 3.51 -1.24
CA THR A 513 23.89 2.42 -0.90
C THR A 513 25.26 2.88 -0.42
N ALA A 514 25.60 4.17 -0.57
CA ALA A 514 26.94 4.68 -0.28
C ALA A 514 27.00 5.47 1.03
N LEU A 515 26.21 6.55 1.17
CA LEU A 515 26.30 7.48 2.29
C LEU A 515 25.57 6.94 3.51
N CYS A 516 24.30 6.55 3.34
CA CYS A 516 23.51 6.01 4.43
C CYS A 516 24.12 4.71 4.99
N VAL A 517 24.54 3.78 4.12
CA VAL A 517 25.16 2.51 4.56
C VAL A 517 26.43 2.74 5.35
N GLY A 518 27.33 3.61 4.86
CA GLY A 518 28.58 3.92 5.54
C GLY A 518 28.36 4.52 6.93
N SER A 519 27.44 5.47 7.04
CA SER A 519 27.14 6.14 8.31
C SER A 519 26.41 5.24 9.32
N ALA A 520 25.47 4.41 8.85
CA ALA A 520 24.67 3.55 9.72
C ALA A 520 25.48 2.38 10.28
N LEU A 521 26.43 1.82 9.52
CA LEU A 521 27.27 0.68 9.95
C LEU A 521 28.30 1.02 11.03
N VAL A 522 28.56 2.32 11.28
CA VAL A 522 29.43 2.78 12.38
C VAL A 522 28.91 2.27 13.73
N ARG A 523 27.59 2.16 13.89
CA ARG A 523 27.00 1.62 15.12
C ARG A 523 27.03 0.09 15.08
N PRO A 524 27.58 -0.60 16.11
CA PRO A 524 27.78 -2.04 16.08
C PRO A 524 26.47 -2.83 15.97
N ASN A 525 25.39 -2.34 16.58
CA ASN A 525 24.08 -3.02 16.62
C ASN A 525 23.18 -2.72 15.41
N ASN A 526 23.66 -1.95 14.42
CA ASN A 526 22.88 -1.66 13.23
C ASN A 526 23.10 -2.75 12.17
N VAL A 527 21.99 -3.21 11.60
CA VAL A 527 21.94 -3.92 10.32
C VAL A 527 21.30 -2.97 9.32
N VAL A 528 21.94 -2.79 8.18
CA VAL A 528 21.50 -1.85 7.15
C VAL A 528 20.83 -2.59 6.02
N LEU A 529 19.68 -2.09 5.60
CA LEU A 529 18.93 -2.55 4.44
C LEU A 529 19.03 -1.50 3.33
N ALA A 530 19.39 -1.93 2.13
CA ALA A 530 19.21 -1.15 0.92
C ALA A 530 18.56 -2.00 -0.18
N TYR A 531 18.03 -1.35 -1.20
CA TYR A 531 17.43 -2.02 -2.36
C TYR A 531 17.88 -1.41 -3.68
N THR A 532 17.82 -2.23 -4.73
CA THR A 532 18.22 -1.86 -6.11
C THR A 532 17.34 -2.57 -7.13
N ASP A 533 17.21 -1.98 -8.31
CA ASP A 533 16.59 -2.61 -9.48
C ASP A 533 17.58 -3.41 -10.32
N GLY A 534 18.85 -3.47 -9.90
CA GLY A 534 19.87 -4.30 -10.53
C GLY A 534 20.43 -3.78 -11.86
N HIS A 535 20.03 -2.58 -12.30
CA HIS A 535 20.57 -1.94 -13.51
C HIS A 535 21.91 -1.25 -13.31
N GLU A 536 22.18 -0.82 -12.08
CA GLU A 536 23.27 0.09 -11.77
C GLU A 536 24.45 -0.67 -11.15
N THR A 537 25.65 -0.11 -11.31
CA THR A 537 26.80 -0.50 -10.50
C THR A 537 26.62 0.06 -9.10
N ILE A 538 26.57 -0.82 -8.10
CA ILE A 538 26.36 -0.44 -6.71
C ILE A 538 27.70 -0.18 -6.07
N ASN A 539 27.96 1.09 -5.74
CA ASN A 539 29.13 1.50 -4.98
C ASN A 539 28.83 1.38 -3.49
N ALA A 540 29.36 0.32 -2.88
CA ALA A 540 29.11 0.02 -1.46
C ALA A 540 30.37 0.17 -0.61
N PRO A 541 30.28 0.66 0.64
CA PRO A 541 31.44 0.77 1.52
C PRO A 541 31.98 -0.59 1.99
N ILE A 542 31.14 -1.63 1.96
CA ILE A 542 31.47 -3.02 2.30
C ILE A 542 30.72 -3.98 1.37
N GLN A 543 31.14 -5.24 1.31
CA GLN A 543 30.41 -6.27 0.57
C GLN A 543 29.02 -6.52 1.20
N PRO A 544 27.91 -6.34 0.45
CA PRO A 544 26.58 -6.71 0.94
C PRO A 544 26.35 -8.21 0.91
N TYR A 545 25.45 -8.67 1.79
CA TYR A 545 24.69 -9.90 1.61
C TYR A 545 23.52 -9.64 0.67
N VAL A 546 23.52 -10.31 -0.49
CA VAL A 546 22.56 -10.05 -1.57
C VAL A 546 21.37 -11.00 -1.50
N MET A 547 20.19 -10.46 -1.20
CA MET A 547 18.91 -11.16 -1.34
C MET A 547 18.30 -10.80 -2.71
N ASN A 548 18.44 -11.70 -3.68
CA ASN A 548 18.04 -11.40 -5.06
C ASN A 548 16.65 -11.95 -5.40
N LEU A 549 15.61 -11.12 -5.22
CA LEU A 549 14.22 -11.47 -5.53
C LEU A 549 13.91 -11.42 -7.03
N SER A 550 14.72 -10.72 -7.83
CA SER A 550 14.57 -10.72 -9.31
C SER A 550 14.71 -12.12 -9.93
N LYS A 551 15.37 -13.06 -9.21
CA LYS A 551 15.49 -14.48 -9.59
C LYS A 551 14.16 -15.23 -9.67
N LEU A 552 13.10 -14.69 -9.06
CA LEU A 552 11.74 -15.24 -9.19
C LEU A 552 11.14 -15.01 -10.58
N THR A 553 11.72 -14.09 -11.36
CA THR A 553 11.16 -13.60 -12.62
C THR A 553 11.93 -14.14 -13.83
N SER A 554 11.34 -14.05 -15.04
CA SER A 554 11.97 -14.55 -16.28
C SER A 554 13.13 -13.70 -16.76
N LYS A 555 13.37 -12.55 -16.13
CA LYS A 555 14.44 -11.60 -16.45
C LYS A 555 15.21 -11.29 -15.15
N PRO A 556 15.92 -12.28 -14.59
CA PRO A 556 16.70 -12.06 -13.38
C PRO A 556 17.83 -11.08 -13.66
N LYS A 557 18.14 -10.25 -12.65
CA LYS A 557 19.23 -9.28 -12.71
C LYS A 557 20.24 -9.55 -11.61
N ASN A 558 21.50 -9.35 -11.91
CA ASN A 558 22.58 -9.43 -10.95
C ASN A 558 23.32 -8.08 -10.95
N PRO A 559 23.14 -7.25 -9.91
CA PRO A 559 23.86 -5.98 -9.85
C PRO A 559 25.37 -6.23 -9.81
N THR A 560 26.12 -5.36 -10.49
CA THR A 560 27.57 -5.32 -10.32
C THR A 560 27.86 -4.54 -9.05
N ILE A 561 28.50 -5.17 -8.07
CA ILE A 561 28.87 -4.51 -6.81
C ILE A 561 30.34 -4.11 -6.89
N THR A 562 30.60 -2.83 -6.70
CA THR A 562 31.95 -2.30 -6.54
C THR A 562 32.11 -1.88 -5.08
N ILE A 563 33.01 -2.55 -4.37
CA ILE A 563 33.36 -2.14 -3.01
C ILE A 563 34.21 -0.87 -3.15
N ALA A 564 33.68 0.26 -2.66
CA ALA A 564 34.44 1.46 -2.48
C ALA A 564 35.59 1.12 -1.53
N LYS A 565 36.82 1.14 -2.04
CA LYS A 565 37.99 0.81 -1.24
C LYS A 565 38.12 1.85 -0.14
N THR A 566 37.92 1.41 1.10
CA THR A 566 38.02 2.29 2.27
C THR A 566 39.50 2.56 2.57
N PRO A 567 39.83 3.76 3.07
CA PRO A 567 41.19 4.02 3.48
C PRO A 567 41.63 3.05 4.58
N THR A 568 42.80 2.44 4.46
CA THR A 568 43.39 1.61 5.51
C THR A 568 44.46 2.40 6.25
N ILE A 569 44.58 2.17 7.56
CA ILE A 569 45.65 2.73 8.39
C ILE A 569 46.36 1.58 9.10
N SER A 570 47.69 1.57 9.04
CA SER A 570 48.55 0.75 9.87
C SER A 570 49.46 1.62 10.72
N ALA A 571 49.97 1.05 11.81
CA ALA A 571 50.90 1.71 12.72
C ALA A 571 52.12 0.82 12.96
N THR A 572 53.27 1.41 13.26
CA THR A 572 54.49 0.67 13.64
C THR A 572 54.33 -0.13 14.93
N SER A 573 53.51 0.35 15.86
CA SER A 573 53.26 -0.32 17.12
C SER A 573 51.82 -0.09 17.61
N THR A 574 51.33 -1.03 18.41
CA THR A 574 50.02 -0.95 19.04
C THR A 574 50.09 -1.50 20.46
N LEU A 575 49.37 -0.86 21.39
CA LEU A 575 49.20 -1.37 22.75
C LEU A 575 47.93 -2.23 22.83
N ASN A 576 48.11 -3.53 23.06
CA ASN A 576 47.02 -4.50 23.17
C ASN A 576 46.10 -4.46 21.92
N ASN A 577 44.80 -4.24 22.12
CA ASN A 577 43.78 -4.20 21.07
C ASN A 577 43.44 -2.77 20.60
N TYR A 578 44.26 -1.77 20.92
CA TYR A 578 44.03 -0.37 20.57
C TYR A 578 44.77 0.04 19.29
N GLY A 579 44.40 -0.60 18.17
CA GLY A 579 44.98 -0.37 16.85
C GLY A 579 44.50 0.91 16.16
N PRO A 580 45.12 1.28 15.01
CA PRO A 580 44.85 2.52 14.31
C PRO A 580 43.61 2.51 13.41
N GLU A 581 42.92 1.38 13.27
CA GLU A 581 41.80 1.18 12.33
C GLU A 581 40.59 2.08 12.64
N GLY A 582 40.49 2.54 13.90
CA GLY A 582 39.42 3.44 14.36
C GLY A 582 39.68 4.93 14.19
N LEU A 583 40.86 5.35 13.71
CA LEU A 583 41.27 6.76 13.72
C LEU A 583 40.42 7.63 12.78
N LEU A 584 40.12 7.18 11.56
CA LEU A 584 39.29 7.96 10.63
C LEU A 584 37.83 8.06 11.09
N ALA A 585 37.38 7.12 11.93
CA ALA A 585 36.04 7.08 12.52
C ALA A 585 35.96 7.71 13.92
N GLN A 586 37.07 8.27 14.44
CA GLN A 586 37.14 8.94 15.75
C GLN A 586 36.72 8.04 16.94
N LYS A 587 37.00 6.73 16.84
CA LYS A 587 36.64 5.73 17.85
C LYS A 587 37.30 6.06 19.20
N SER A 588 36.60 5.82 20.31
CA SER A 588 37.11 6.02 21.68
C SER A 588 37.02 4.72 22.47
N PRO A 589 38.13 4.17 23.02
CA PRO A 589 39.50 4.62 22.79
C PRO A 589 39.94 4.42 21.34
N GLY A 590 40.74 5.35 20.83
CA GLY A 590 41.36 5.25 19.50
C GLY A 590 42.64 4.44 19.49
N TRP A 591 43.63 4.87 18.71
CA TRP A 591 44.95 4.24 18.64
C TRP A 591 45.80 4.54 19.87
N HIS A 592 46.52 3.53 20.35
CA HIS A 592 47.58 3.64 21.32
C HIS A 592 48.84 2.96 20.77
N ALA A 593 49.94 3.70 20.70
CA ALA A 593 51.25 3.09 20.47
C ALA A 593 51.66 2.21 21.66
N GLU A 594 52.65 1.33 21.46
CA GLU A 594 53.22 0.52 22.54
C GLU A 594 53.65 1.38 23.76
N LYS A 595 53.66 0.77 24.95
CA LYS A 595 54.10 1.47 26.16
C LYS A 595 55.58 1.85 26.03
N ASN A 596 55.93 3.08 26.41
CA ASN A 596 57.25 3.68 26.20
C ASN A 596 57.62 3.70 24.71
N PRO A 597 56.86 4.45 23.87
CA PRO A 597 56.97 4.40 22.41
C PRO A 597 58.38 4.77 21.94
N LYS A 598 58.96 3.96 21.05
CA LYS A 598 60.23 4.27 20.38
C LYS A 598 59.97 5.14 19.16
N TYR A 599 60.59 6.30 19.07
CA TYR A 599 60.43 7.19 17.92
C TYR A 599 61.47 6.89 16.82
N PRO A 600 61.11 7.05 15.53
CA PRO A 600 59.81 7.50 15.03
C PRO A 600 58.71 6.43 15.11
N GLN A 601 57.47 6.86 15.39
CA GLN A 601 56.27 6.02 15.25
C GLN A 601 55.58 6.38 13.93
N LEU A 602 55.33 5.38 13.09
CA LEU A 602 54.75 5.59 11.77
C LEU A 602 53.26 5.28 11.79
N LEU A 603 52.46 6.13 11.18
CA LEU A 603 51.12 5.81 10.68
C LEU A 603 51.17 5.79 9.16
N SER A 604 50.91 4.63 8.56
CA SER A 604 50.83 4.47 7.10
C SER A 604 49.36 4.39 6.70
N ILE A 605 48.92 5.29 5.83
CA ILE A 605 47.54 5.42 5.36
C ILE A 605 47.51 5.14 3.86
N ASP A 606 46.72 4.17 3.41
CA ASP A 606 46.35 4.00 2.00
C ASP A 606 44.93 4.53 1.82
N LEU A 607 44.77 5.69 1.19
CA LEU A 607 43.49 6.32 0.84
C LEU A 607 42.72 5.56 -0.25
N SER A 608 43.28 4.45 -0.73
CA SER A 608 42.79 3.54 -1.77
C SER A 608 42.72 4.10 -3.19
N GLU A 609 42.57 5.41 -3.31
CA GLU A 609 42.60 6.17 -4.56
C GLU A 609 43.39 7.47 -4.35
N VAL A 610 43.81 8.10 -5.45
CA VAL A 610 44.53 9.37 -5.38
C VAL A 610 43.53 10.47 -5.00
N LYS A 611 43.66 11.02 -3.80
CA LYS A 611 42.84 12.13 -3.30
C LYS A 611 43.68 13.39 -3.14
N SER A 612 43.05 14.53 -3.39
CA SER A 612 43.67 15.84 -3.15
C SER A 612 43.31 16.34 -1.77
N PHE A 613 44.31 16.68 -0.95
CA PHE A 613 44.14 17.24 0.39
C PHE A 613 45.22 18.29 0.67
N SER A 614 44.95 19.16 1.64
CA SER A 614 45.83 20.26 2.04
C SER A 614 46.08 20.33 3.55
N THR A 615 45.32 19.55 4.33
CA THR A 615 45.39 19.55 5.78
C THR A 615 45.30 18.14 6.35
N ILE A 616 45.99 17.93 7.47
CA ILE A 616 45.96 16.71 8.26
C ILE A 616 45.69 17.13 9.70
N SER A 617 44.63 16.61 10.32
CA SER A 617 44.26 16.98 11.69
C SER A 617 44.26 15.77 12.63
N PHE A 618 44.71 15.99 13.86
CA PHE A 618 44.85 14.99 14.92
C PHE A 618 43.92 15.32 16.09
N LEU A 619 43.19 14.33 16.57
CA LEU A 619 42.31 14.46 17.74
C LEU A 619 42.89 13.66 18.92
N PRO A 620 43.20 14.29 20.07
CA PRO A 620 43.65 13.60 21.28
C PRO A 620 42.57 12.68 21.86
N GLN A 621 42.96 11.70 22.69
CA GLN A 621 42.02 10.77 23.34
C GLN A 621 40.95 11.49 24.17
N ALA A 622 41.36 12.52 24.91
CA ALA A 622 40.50 13.41 25.66
C ALA A 622 41.17 14.79 25.76
N PRO A 623 40.40 15.88 25.98
CA PRO A 623 40.97 17.21 26.19
C PRO A 623 42.00 17.28 27.32
N THR A 624 41.90 16.41 28.33
CA THR A 624 42.82 16.32 29.47
C THR A 624 44.08 15.48 29.20
N LEU A 625 44.16 14.81 28.03
CA LEU A 625 45.25 13.88 27.66
C LEU A 625 46.06 14.38 26.47
N THR A 626 46.15 15.69 26.26
CA THR A 626 46.90 16.31 25.16
C THR A 626 48.40 15.99 25.22
N ALA A 627 48.98 15.81 26.41
CA ALA A 627 50.37 15.40 26.61
C ALA A 627 50.73 14.07 25.92
N ARG A 628 49.74 13.22 25.65
CA ARG A 628 49.90 11.94 24.94
C ARG A 628 49.76 12.04 23.42
N SER A 629 49.49 13.23 22.87
CA SER A 629 49.33 13.41 21.43
C SER A 629 50.68 13.55 20.72
N ALA A 630 50.68 13.52 19.40
CA ALA A 630 51.88 13.75 18.59
C ALA A 630 52.33 15.21 18.72
N LYS A 631 53.65 15.45 18.76
CA LYS A 631 54.26 16.80 18.85
C LYS A 631 54.98 17.20 17.57
N SER A 632 56.06 16.50 17.27
CA SER A 632 56.81 16.71 16.05
C SER A 632 56.42 15.60 15.08
N ILE A 633 56.02 15.99 13.88
CA ILE A 633 55.59 15.05 12.84
C ILE A 633 56.25 15.40 11.51
N HIS A 634 56.49 14.36 10.73
CA HIS A 634 57.06 14.43 9.41
C HIS A 634 56.12 13.68 8.45
N VAL A 635 55.78 14.32 7.33
CA VAL A 635 54.74 13.81 6.43
C VAL A 635 55.33 13.47 5.07
N LYS A 636 55.11 12.22 4.64
CA LYS A 636 55.46 11.76 3.29
C LYS A 636 54.21 11.34 2.56
N VAL A 637 54.18 11.55 1.25
CA VAL A 637 53.03 11.20 0.40
C VAL A 637 53.47 10.48 -0.86
N SER A 638 52.64 9.57 -1.36
CA SER A 638 52.92 8.84 -2.60
C SER A 638 51.66 8.58 -3.40
N LYS A 639 51.76 8.61 -4.73
CA LYS A 639 50.67 8.17 -5.62
C LYS A 639 50.67 6.66 -5.85
N ASN A 640 51.82 6.00 -5.69
CA ASN A 640 52.05 4.62 -6.13
C ASN A 640 52.66 3.71 -5.05
N GLY A 641 52.99 4.23 -3.86
CA GLY A 641 53.61 3.51 -2.75
C GLY A 641 55.09 3.18 -2.96
N LYS A 642 55.70 3.64 -4.06
CA LYS A 642 57.10 3.38 -4.43
C LYS A 642 57.95 4.65 -4.42
N SER A 643 57.41 5.75 -4.95
CA SER A 643 58.05 7.05 -4.98
C SER A 643 57.37 7.97 -3.97
N TRP A 644 58.10 8.38 -2.95
CA TRP A 644 57.61 9.23 -1.87
C TRP A 644 58.08 10.66 -2.05
N ILE A 645 57.18 11.60 -1.84
CA ILE A 645 57.44 13.04 -1.84
C ILE A 645 57.38 13.48 -0.38
N ASP A 646 58.42 14.17 0.04
CA ASP A 646 58.50 14.78 1.36
C ASP A 646 57.65 16.05 1.36
N MET A 647 56.70 16.13 2.30
CA MET A 647 55.81 17.29 2.48
C MET A 647 56.31 18.25 3.55
N GLY A 648 57.39 17.90 4.23
CA GLY A 648 57.98 18.66 5.31
C GLY A 648 57.60 18.15 6.70
N ASN A 649 58.23 18.80 7.66
CA ASN A 649 58.21 18.55 9.09
C ASN A 649 57.60 19.74 9.83
N THR A 650 56.89 19.44 10.91
CA THR A 650 56.46 20.44 11.90
C THR A 650 57.02 20.05 13.25
N ASP A 651 57.58 21.04 13.95
CA ASP A 651 58.29 20.81 15.20
C ASP A 651 57.35 20.82 16.41
N ASP A 652 56.15 21.40 16.27
CA ASP A 652 55.18 21.44 17.37
C ASP A 652 53.72 21.59 16.88
N ILE A 653 52.92 20.54 17.07
CA ILE A 653 51.46 20.58 16.90
C ILE A 653 50.70 20.57 18.24
N CYS A 654 51.37 20.67 19.39
CA CYS A 654 50.80 20.57 20.74
C CYS A 654 50.10 21.85 21.24
N LEU A 655 49.49 22.63 20.34
CA LEU A 655 48.90 23.91 20.69
C LEU A 655 47.73 23.74 21.68
N ALA A 656 47.80 24.42 22.82
CA ALA A 656 46.67 24.57 23.73
C ALA A 656 45.59 25.44 23.06
N ASN A 657 44.34 24.96 23.05
CA ASN A 657 43.14 25.63 22.48
C ASN A 657 42.92 25.51 20.96
N ALA A 658 43.07 24.30 20.42
CA ALA A 658 42.65 24.04 19.04
C ALA A 658 41.10 24.01 18.91
N PRO A 659 40.50 24.62 17.86
CA PRO A 659 39.05 24.60 17.65
C PRO A 659 38.49 23.19 17.62
N GLY A 660 37.54 22.87 18.50
CA GLY A 660 36.96 21.53 18.60
C GLY A 660 37.94 20.42 19.04
N GLY A 661 39.12 20.78 19.55
CA GLY A 661 40.15 19.84 20.02
C GLY A 661 41.03 19.23 18.92
N TRP A 662 40.93 19.68 17.67
CA TRP A 662 41.70 19.15 16.54
C TRP A 662 42.99 19.93 16.30
N HIS A 663 44.14 19.25 16.41
CA HIS A 663 45.44 19.81 16.07
C HIS A 663 45.68 19.67 14.57
N THR A 664 45.61 20.76 13.81
CA THR A 664 45.68 20.75 12.34
C THR A 664 47.06 21.15 11.83
N LEU A 665 47.69 20.28 11.05
CA LEU A 665 48.82 20.57 10.19
C LEU A 665 48.32 21.01 8.81
N LYS A 666 48.76 22.18 8.36
CA LYS A 666 48.56 22.65 6.97
C LYS A 666 49.78 22.27 6.14
N LEU A 667 49.56 21.61 5.02
CA LEU A 667 50.61 21.31 4.06
C LEU A 667 50.97 22.58 3.25
N PRO A 668 52.22 22.71 2.77
CA PRO A 668 52.65 23.89 2.01
C PRO A 668 51.81 24.15 0.74
N ASN A 669 51.33 23.08 0.10
CA ASN A 669 50.49 23.11 -1.08
C ASN A 669 49.44 21.99 -1.01
N GLN A 670 48.35 22.11 -1.77
CA GLN A 670 47.42 20.99 -1.97
C GLN A 670 48.13 19.87 -2.72
N VAL A 671 48.00 18.63 -2.23
CA VAL A 671 48.67 17.47 -2.81
C VAL A 671 47.69 16.37 -3.16
N ALA A 672 47.89 15.79 -4.35
CA ALA A 672 47.19 14.60 -4.82
C ALA A 672 48.01 13.34 -4.50
N ALA A 673 47.57 12.53 -3.54
CA ALA A 673 48.24 11.30 -3.13
C ALA A 673 47.26 10.18 -2.81
N ARG A 674 47.74 8.94 -2.92
CA ARG A 674 47.00 7.73 -2.48
C ARG A 674 47.54 7.25 -1.14
N PHE A 675 48.85 7.22 -0.97
CA PHE A 675 49.50 6.81 0.25
C PHE A 675 49.99 8.04 1.01
N LEU A 676 49.83 8.01 2.33
CA LEU A 676 50.26 9.03 3.27
C LEU A 676 51.00 8.33 4.41
N GLU A 677 52.19 8.79 4.74
CA GLU A 677 52.99 8.34 5.87
C GLU A 677 53.18 9.51 6.83
N ILE A 678 52.79 9.30 8.08
CA ILE A 678 52.95 10.27 9.17
C ILE A 678 53.95 9.67 10.14
N GLU A 679 55.17 10.20 10.12
CA GLU A 679 56.23 9.88 11.06
C GLU A 679 56.12 10.80 12.27
N ILE A 680 55.68 10.26 13.40
CA ILE A 680 55.65 10.97 14.68
C ILE A 680 57.03 10.84 15.30
N LEU A 681 57.70 11.96 15.53
CA LEU A 681 59.08 12.05 16.03
C LEU A 681 59.15 12.25 17.55
N SER A 682 58.08 12.78 18.15
CA SER A 682 57.93 12.95 19.61
C SER A 682 56.47 13.17 19.99
N ASN A 683 56.15 13.11 21.30
CA ASN A 683 54.84 13.47 21.84
C ASN A 683 54.87 14.77 22.65
N CYS A 684 53.69 15.22 23.08
CA CYS A 684 53.49 16.50 23.74
C CYS A 684 53.94 16.58 25.21
N GLY A 685 54.45 15.49 25.81
CA GLY A 685 55.03 15.52 27.15
C GLY A 685 54.80 14.30 28.05
N ASP A 686 54.06 13.27 27.62
CA ASP A 686 53.88 12.03 28.41
C ASP A 686 54.92 10.97 27.99
N PRO A 687 55.98 10.68 28.76
CA PRO A 687 57.03 9.76 28.32
C PRO A 687 56.57 8.30 28.14
N GLU A 688 55.43 7.91 28.72
CA GLU A 688 54.95 6.52 28.67
C GLU A 688 54.01 6.23 27.50
N TYR A 689 53.34 7.26 26.95
CA TYR A 689 52.21 7.06 26.04
C TYR A 689 52.20 7.99 24.81
N LEU A 690 51.86 7.41 23.66
CA LEU A 690 51.42 8.11 22.45
C LEU A 690 50.04 7.58 22.04
N THR A 691 49.06 8.47 21.94
CA THR A 691 47.66 8.09 21.70
C THR A 691 46.92 9.11 20.84
N LEU A 692 46.02 8.62 19.98
CA LEU A 692 45.17 9.43 19.12
C LEU A 692 43.76 8.85 19.06
N ARG A 693 42.73 9.70 19.20
CA ARG A 693 41.33 9.32 19.00
C ARG A 693 40.94 9.36 17.53
N GLY A 694 41.40 10.39 16.83
CA GLY A 694 40.92 10.73 15.51
C GLY A 694 42.03 11.24 14.59
N LEU A 695 41.88 10.93 13.30
CA LEU A 695 42.68 11.47 12.21
C LEU A 695 41.73 11.98 11.14
N LYS A 696 42.00 13.17 10.59
CA LYS A 696 41.20 13.80 9.53
C LYS A 696 42.13 14.28 8.43
N ILE A 697 41.75 14.07 7.17
CA ILE A 697 42.54 14.43 5.98
C ILE A 697 41.60 15.21 5.06
N GLU A 698 41.89 16.49 4.81
CA GLU A 698 41.01 17.41 4.03
C GLU A 698 41.78 18.25 3.02
#